data_AF-A0A6V8MIR9-F1
#
_entry.id   AF-A0A6V8MIR9-F1
#
_cell.length_a   1.000
_cell.length_b   1.000
_cell.length_c   1.000
_cell.angle_alpha   90.00
_cell.angle_beta   90.00
_cell.angle_gamma   90.00
#
_symmetry.space_group_name_H-M   'P 1'
#
loop_
_entity.id
_entity.type
_entity.pdbx_description
1 polymer ?
#
loop_
_entity_poly.entity_id
_entity_poly.type
_entity_poly.pdbx_seq_one_letter_code
_entity_poly.pdbx_strand_id
1 'polypeptide(L)'
;MRSNQTAGLIKYLALCSILLLAALMFGCSGDNGKDASAAGTVSGKVVDTYGNNVAGATVATSINSDPFNATTDASGSYALTLAPGPRTFTVSAPGYISYSQSLEAVAGKTTTLNVTLNPSGPAAVTAARADAVNPVLPGSQLALTAKLFKFDPALANQTPTYAWSVVSGPAVTFSDPNAANPTVTLASAAAFKKYLVEMAAPLYKVSPDEPPVPINRYQVVPFSYEQAMSQGNTTKLKVTATIGGKSYTSTISVAARIPAVPSTGLQNVPVKQPVVLEGQVPFKDANGNLVFTPRTTWNWSVVGPGGPVTVNDPTTAYPDFTPATAGTYVVSEGGAVVLQVFAGTYAGMMAAAATPDAGCNGCHNDKVTSWLQTGHKDVLYAGIREPLPDGHYAMTCTPCHTVGNGATGSNGFADAAAAEGLTNFTKLQGDLNAEADFWKSNPNSAKLAGIQCENCHGPQANSGQHQVSPNDGSPIAVNSRVSYSANVCATCHARAPKHGRFSQWKNSGHASYATVTFNSNPDGTLSASCACCHTAQGFKAYTKILPTANGNRALTALPASLTVNNAEPITCSACHLVHSEGKSVAAEVGNAYQDVNAANLTPVGSIAGSTYMLPSGFAANGVGKGALCIACHNSRQGISGGAPFLHEDGDTKFGTLASYGAPHEACQGDVLMGRNAYWMGTSRYNSPQTRSKHSYIADTCVTCHMELTTLDLTLAEPGQTRHDFKATTDVCNKCHTSYSAESVQSTFDAKLQAIKAAVGYAILQIKFDNVIPANTSAVLVANRSGMVDVTTASGTKRWFINDKTGQDAFLADPNNGGALVQGCTDNGNGTANCTGYLANATVTFNANATVTAAGVNGIIAKALWNTVLVQDDASRGVHNPAFTFEVLDNTYAHVGTWTP
;
A
#
# COMPACT_ATOMS: atom_id res chain seq x y z
N MET A 1 -24.75 63.46 -12.64
CA MET A 1 -26.09 63.77 -13.17
C MET A 1 -26.88 62.48 -13.33
N ARG A 2 -28.12 62.48 -12.83
CA ARG A 2 -29.23 61.55 -13.15
C ARG A 2 -29.21 60.18 -12.45
N SER A 3 -29.74 60.18 -11.22
CA SER A 3 -31.11 59.70 -10.95
C SER A 3 -31.78 59.07 -12.18
N ASN A 4 -31.88 57.73 -12.24
CA ASN A 4 -32.96 56.99 -12.94
C ASN A 4 -32.85 55.44 -12.94
N GLN A 5 -31.89 54.80 -12.25
CA GLN A 5 -31.80 53.32 -12.30
C GLN A 5 -32.48 52.56 -11.13
N THR A 6 -32.96 53.25 -10.09
CA THR A 6 -33.62 52.60 -8.94
C THR A 6 -35.15 52.55 -9.02
N ALA A 7 -35.77 53.20 -10.03
CA ALA A 7 -37.23 53.20 -10.21
C ALA A 7 -37.76 52.03 -11.06
N GLY A 8 -36.89 51.31 -11.78
CA GLY A 8 -37.28 50.17 -12.64
C GLY A 8 -37.51 48.87 -11.86
N LEU A 9 -36.68 48.60 -10.84
CA LEU A 9 -36.70 47.33 -10.11
C LEU A 9 -37.95 47.16 -9.21
N ILE A 10 -38.47 48.27 -8.65
CA ILE A 10 -39.65 48.25 -7.77
C ILE A 10 -40.95 48.01 -8.56
N LYS A 11 -41.01 48.43 -9.84
CA LYS A 11 -42.19 48.18 -10.69
C LYS A 11 -42.32 46.71 -11.10
N TYR A 12 -41.22 45.98 -11.29
CA TYR A 12 -41.26 44.55 -11.64
C TYR A 12 -41.60 43.64 -10.45
N LEU A 13 -41.18 44.00 -9.23
CA LEU A 13 -41.53 43.28 -8.01
C LEU A 13 -43.01 43.48 -7.62
N ALA A 14 -43.57 44.68 -7.83
CA ALA A 14 -44.99 44.94 -7.61
C ALA A 14 -45.89 44.24 -8.66
N LEU A 15 -45.47 44.17 -9.93
CA LEU A 15 -46.22 43.46 -10.97
C LEU A 15 -46.23 41.93 -10.74
N CYS A 16 -45.10 41.34 -10.31
CA CYS A 16 -45.05 39.92 -9.97
C CYS A 16 -45.89 39.58 -8.74
N SER A 17 -45.96 40.49 -7.76
CA SER A 17 -46.76 40.27 -6.54
C SER A 17 -48.26 40.41 -6.81
N ILE A 18 -48.68 41.29 -7.72
CA ILE A 18 -50.09 41.46 -8.12
C ILE A 18 -50.55 40.35 -9.08
N LEU A 19 -49.67 39.83 -9.95
CA LEU A 19 -49.97 38.65 -10.77
C LEU A 19 -50.04 37.35 -9.96
N LEU A 20 -49.25 37.21 -8.89
CA LEU A 20 -49.40 36.09 -7.94
C LEU A 20 -50.69 36.18 -7.12
N LEU A 21 -51.14 37.39 -6.73
CA LEU A 21 -52.40 37.57 -5.98
C LEU A 21 -53.65 37.44 -6.86
N ALA A 22 -53.58 37.83 -8.14
CA ALA A 22 -54.70 37.70 -9.09
C ALA A 22 -54.93 36.25 -9.55
N ALA A 23 -53.88 35.41 -9.57
CA ALA A 23 -54.01 33.97 -9.82
C ALA A 23 -54.60 33.20 -8.61
N LEU A 24 -54.70 33.84 -7.44
CA LEU A 24 -55.24 33.22 -6.22
C LEU A 24 -56.72 33.57 -5.93
N MET A 25 -57.37 34.47 -6.71
CA MET A 25 -58.72 34.97 -6.39
C MET A 25 -59.79 34.88 -7.51
N PHE A 26 -59.52 34.19 -8.61
CA PHE A 26 -60.59 33.69 -9.51
C PHE A 26 -60.62 32.16 -9.46
N GLY A 27 -61.47 31.66 -8.58
CA GLY A 27 -61.90 30.27 -8.60
C GLY A 27 -62.58 29.97 -9.94
N CYS A 28 -61.88 29.28 -10.82
CA CYS A 28 -62.54 28.41 -11.77
C CYS A 28 -63.12 27.25 -10.96
N SER A 29 -64.44 27.19 -10.90
CA SER A 29 -65.19 25.97 -10.57
C SER A 29 -64.82 24.89 -11.59
N GLY A 30 -63.77 24.13 -11.30
CA GLY A 30 -63.47 22.85 -11.91
C GLY A 30 -63.57 21.80 -10.81
N ASP A 31 -64.40 20.79 -11.06
CA ASP A 31 -64.82 19.77 -10.11
C ASP A 31 -63.71 19.29 -9.16
N ASN A 32 -64.08 19.12 -7.88
CA ASN A 32 -63.27 18.43 -6.87
C ASN A 32 -62.80 17.08 -7.43
N GLY A 33 -61.54 17.05 -7.86
CA GLY A 33 -60.97 16.00 -8.68
C GLY A 33 -61.06 14.64 -8.03
N LYS A 34 -61.89 13.78 -8.62
CA LYS A 34 -61.82 12.33 -8.46
C LYS A 34 -60.58 11.70 -9.15
N ASP A 35 -59.63 12.50 -9.63
CA ASP A 35 -58.50 12.06 -10.47
C ASP A 35 -57.10 12.36 -9.90
N ALA A 36 -56.92 12.49 -8.58
CA ALA A 36 -55.58 12.55 -7.97
C ALA A 36 -54.76 11.23 -8.09
N SER A 37 -55.32 10.22 -8.78
CA SER A 37 -54.67 8.95 -9.14
C SER A 37 -54.29 8.87 -10.63
N ALA A 38 -54.51 9.92 -11.43
CA ALA A 38 -54.22 9.87 -12.87
C ALA A 38 -52.71 9.94 -13.13
N ALA A 39 -52.12 8.81 -13.54
CA ALA A 39 -50.73 8.76 -14.00
C ALA A 39 -50.52 9.68 -15.21
N GLY A 40 -49.30 10.20 -15.37
CA GLY A 40 -48.83 10.90 -16.57
C GLY A 40 -48.02 9.96 -17.46
N THR A 41 -48.13 10.10 -18.78
CA THR A 41 -47.35 9.31 -19.74
C THR A 41 -46.22 10.16 -20.31
N VAL A 42 -45.00 9.64 -20.34
CA VAL A 42 -43.86 10.23 -21.06
C VAL A 42 -43.57 9.34 -22.25
N SER A 43 -43.66 9.89 -23.46
CA SER A 43 -43.41 9.14 -24.69
C SER A 43 -42.56 9.94 -25.66
N GLY A 44 -41.96 9.29 -26.63
CA GLY A 44 -41.22 10.00 -27.67
C GLY A 44 -40.40 9.06 -28.52
N LYS A 45 -39.50 9.65 -29.31
CA LYS A 45 -38.66 8.94 -30.26
C LYS A 45 -37.18 9.19 -29.96
N VAL A 46 -36.39 8.12 -30.01
CA VAL A 46 -34.93 8.17 -29.91
C VAL A 46 -34.33 7.90 -31.30
N VAL A 47 -33.60 8.89 -31.80
CA VAL A 47 -32.83 8.81 -33.05
C VAL A 47 -31.36 9.07 -32.75
N ASP A 48 -30.47 8.81 -33.70
CA ASP A 48 -29.07 9.23 -33.60
C ASP A 48 -28.72 10.41 -34.51
N THR A 49 -27.52 10.94 -34.35
CA THR A 49 -27.02 12.07 -35.17
C THR A 49 -26.81 11.74 -36.64
N TYR A 50 -26.80 10.45 -37.01
CA TYR A 50 -26.82 10.01 -38.41
C TYR A 50 -28.25 9.86 -38.96
N GLY A 51 -29.27 10.10 -38.13
CA GLY A 51 -30.68 10.01 -38.48
C GLY A 51 -31.28 8.61 -38.38
N ASN A 52 -30.54 7.62 -37.84
CA ASN A 52 -31.06 6.28 -37.65
C ASN A 52 -32.01 6.23 -36.45
N ASN A 53 -33.02 5.36 -36.50
CA ASN A 53 -33.85 5.04 -35.33
C ASN A 53 -33.02 4.20 -34.35
N VAL A 54 -32.98 4.57 -33.07
CA VAL A 54 -32.25 3.81 -32.05
C VAL A 54 -33.20 2.82 -31.39
N ALA A 55 -33.21 1.58 -31.87
CA ALA A 55 -33.98 0.49 -31.28
C ALA A 55 -33.27 -0.13 -30.06
N GLY A 56 -34.02 -0.49 -29.02
CA GLY A 56 -33.47 -1.09 -27.80
C GLY A 56 -32.82 -0.11 -26.82
N ALA A 57 -32.96 1.21 -27.02
CA ALA A 57 -32.50 2.21 -26.07
C ALA A 57 -33.35 2.16 -24.80
N THR A 58 -32.70 2.17 -23.64
CA THR A 58 -33.38 2.22 -22.34
C THR A 58 -33.60 3.67 -21.93
N VAL A 59 -34.86 4.04 -21.70
CA VAL A 59 -35.28 5.32 -21.11
C VAL A 59 -35.66 5.05 -19.66
N ALA A 60 -34.88 5.56 -18.71
CA ALA A 60 -35.01 5.26 -17.29
C ALA A 60 -35.17 6.50 -16.41
N THR A 61 -35.90 6.35 -15.30
CA THR A 61 -36.02 7.33 -14.21
C THR A 61 -36.30 6.59 -12.89
N SER A 62 -36.35 7.31 -11.76
CA SER A 62 -36.63 6.74 -10.45
C SER A 62 -37.64 7.57 -9.66
N ILE A 63 -38.52 6.91 -8.92
CA ILE A 63 -39.49 7.54 -8.01
C ILE A 63 -39.27 6.96 -6.61
N ASN A 64 -38.90 7.77 -5.62
CA ASN A 64 -38.62 7.30 -4.25
C ASN A 64 -37.63 6.11 -4.18
N SER A 65 -36.66 6.08 -5.10
CA SER A 65 -35.68 4.98 -5.32
C SER A 65 -36.19 3.76 -6.09
N ASP A 66 -37.48 3.71 -6.47
CA ASP A 66 -38.01 2.66 -7.36
C ASP A 66 -37.68 2.98 -8.83
N PRO A 67 -37.06 2.05 -9.58
CA PRO A 67 -36.69 2.27 -10.97
C PRO A 67 -37.87 2.08 -11.92
N PHE A 68 -38.04 3.00 -12.87
CA PHE A 68 -38.97 2.88 -13.98
C PHE A 68 -38.21 2.99 -15.30
N ASN A 69 -38.48 2.09 -16.23
CA ASN A 69 -37.83 2.10 -17.53
C ASN A 69 -38.75 1.65 -18.68
N ALA A 70 -38.46 2.15 -19.87
CA ALA A 70 -39.04 1.71 -21.13
C ALA A 70 -37.90 1.44 -22.12
N THR A 71 -38.11 0.51 -23.03
CA THR A 71 -37.17 0.21 -24.11
C THR A 71 -37.77 0.68 -25.43
N THR A 72 -36.98 1.35 -26.27
CA THR A 72 -37.45 1.80 -27.58
C THR A 72 -37.68 0.64 -28.54
N ASP A 73 -38.73 0.74 -29.35
CA ASP A 73 -39.03 -0.23 -30.41
C ASP A 73 -38.14 -0.05 -31.67
N ALA A 74 -38.41 -0.82 -32.73
CA ALA A 74 -37.67 -0.73 -33.99
C ALA A 74 -37.75 0.63 -34.70
N SER A 75 -38.78 1.43 -34.39
CA SER A 75 -38.95 2.80 -34.87
C SER A 75 -38.25 3.84 -33.98
N GLY A 76 -37.66 3.41 -32.86
CA GLY A 76 -37.08 4.27 -31.84
C GLY A 76 -38.12 4.84 -30.88
N SER A 77 -39.37 4.41 -30.95
CA SER A 77 -40.46 4.97 -30.12
C SER A 77 -40.53 4.29 -28.76
N TYR A 78 -40.89 5.04 -27.72
CA TYR A 78 -41.12 4.52 -26.36
C TYR A 78 -42.27 5.26 -25.67
N ALA A 79 -42.84 4.63 -24.64
CA ALA A 79 -43.80 5.25 -23.74
C ALA A 79 -43.64 4.69 -22.32
N LEU A 80 -43.79 5.55 -21.31
CA LEU A 80 -43.63 5.22 -19.90
C LEU A 80 -44.72 5.92 -19.10
N THR A 81 -45.52 5.18 -18.33
CA THR A 81 -46.60 5.74 -17.50
C THR A 81 -46.15 5.77 -16.04
N LEU A 82 -46.21 6.95 -15.42
CA LEU A 82 -45.65 7.24 -14.10
C LEU A 82 -46.58 8.13 -13.27
N ALA A 83 -46.39 8.15 -11.95
CA ALA A 83 -47.01 9.19 -11.12
C ALA A 83 -46.63 10.61 -11.60
N PRO A 84 -47.46 11.64 -11.42
CA PRO A 84 -47.13 13.01 -11.83
C PRO A 84 -45.93 13.61 -11.08
N GLY A 85 -45.24 14.60 -11.69
CA GLY A 85 -44.17 15.38 -11.05
C GLY A 85 -42.84 15.49 -11.84
N PRO A 86 -41.94 16.40 -11.46
CA PRO A 86 -40.65 16.60 -12.12
C PRO A 86 -39.68 15.44 -11.83
N ARG A 87 -38.90 15.02 -12.83
CA ARG A 87 -37.83 14.02 -12.67
C ARG A 87 -36.81 14.07 -13.81
N THR A 88 -35.64 13.50 -13.55
CA THR A 88 -34.60 13.29 -14.55
C THR A 88 -34.80 11.96 -15.25
N PHE A 89 -34.87 11.99 -16.57
CA PHE A 89 -34.85 10.82 -17.45
C PHE A 89 -33.46 10.64 -18.02
N THR A 90 -32.97 9.41 -18.03
CA THR A 90 -31.71 9.02 -18.66
C THR A 90 -32.00 8.07 -19.81
N VAL A 91 -31.52 8.39 -21.01
CA VAL A 91 -31.62 7.56 -22.20
C VAL A 91 -30.25 7.01 -22.54
N SER A 92 -30.15 5.69 -22.70
CA SER A 92 -28.88 5.02 -22.99
C SER A 92 -29.07 3.85 -23.96
N ALA A 93 -28.07 3.62 -24.81
CA ALA A 93 -28.03 2.50 -25.76
C ALA A 93 -26.57 2.07 -26.01
N PRO A 94 -26.31 0.78 -26.31
CA PRO A 94 -24.96 0.31 -26.58
C PRO A 94 -24.30 1.07 -27.74
N GLY A 95 -23.08 1.59 -27.52
CA GLY A 95 -22.32 2.35 -28.52
C GLY A 95 -22.73 3.83 -28.66
N TYR A 96 -23.61 4.33 -27.79
CA TYR A 96 -24.01 5.73 -27.72
C TYR A 96 -23.59 6.37 -26.39
N ILE A 97 -23.38 7.69 -26.40
CA ILE A 97 -23.19 8.51 -25.21
C ILE A 97 -24.57 8.72 -24.56
N SER A 98 -24.70 8.41 -23.27
CA SER A 98 -25.97 8.59 -22.53
C SER A 98 -26.42 10.05 -22.50
N TYR A 99 -27.73 10.26 -22.61
CA TYR A 99 -28.37 11.57 -22.54
C TYR A 99 -29.26 11.65 -21.30
N SER A 100 -29.24 12.77 -20.57
CA SER A 100 -30.13 12.99 -19.43
C SER A 100 -30.85 14.34 -19.54
N GLN A 101 -32.14 14.36 -19.20
CA GLN A 101 -32.96 15.58 -19.19
C GLN A 101 -34.01 15.52 -18.09
N SER A 102 -34.20 16.65 -17.39
CA SER A 102 -35.30 16.81 -16.43
C SER A 102 -36.57 17.29 -17.13
N LEU A 103 -37.69 16.62 -16.86
CA LEU A 103 -39.03 16.99 -17.34
C LEU A 103 -40.11 16.54 -16.35
N GLU A 104 -41.28 17.12 -16.47
CA GLU A 104 -42.45 16.78 -15.63
C GLU A 104 -43.39 15.81 -16.35
N ALA A 105 -43.73 14.70 -15.70
CA ALA A 105 -44.86 13.89 -16.11
C ALA A 105 -46.13 14.54 -15.57
N VAL A 106 -47.05 14.95 -16.46
CA VAL A 106 -48.25 15.68 -16.08
C VAL A 106 -49.43 14.72 -15.99
N ALA A 107 -50.20 14.79 -14.90
CA ALA A 107 -51.36 13.93 -14.65
C ALA A 107 -52.34 13.93 -15.84
N GLY A 108 -52.72 12.74 -16.31
CA GLY A 108 -53.69 12.56 -17.40
C GLY A 108 -53.22 13.09 -18.78
N LYS A 109 -51.96 13.50 -18.92
CA LYS A 109 -51.39 14.00 -20.18
C LYS A 109 -50.21 13.15 -20.64
N THR A 110 -49.92 13.24 -21.94
CA THR A 110 -48.69 12.71 -22.52
C THR A 110 -47.68 13.83 -22.69
N THR A 111 -46.54 13.75 -22.00
CA THR A 111 -45.39 14.64 -22.19
C THR A 111 -44.44 14.02 -23.22
N THR A 112 -44.06 14.76 -24.25
CA THR A 112 -43.16 14.26 -25.30
C THR A 112 -41.69 14.52 -24.96
N LEU A 113 -40.86 13.48 -24.99
CA LEU A 113 -39.39 13.58 -24.90
C LEU A 113 -38.77 12.86 -26.10
N ASN A 114 -38.40 13.63 -27.12
CA ASN A 114 -37.59 13.14 -28.25
C ASN A 114 -36.11 13.33 -27.92
N VAL A 115 -35.30 12.33 -28.23
CA VAL A 115 -33.86 12.34 -27.90
C VAL A 115 -33.06 12.02 -29.14
N THR A 116 -32.02 12.81 -29.40
CA THR A 116 -30.97 12.48 -30.37
C THR A 116 -29.74 12.01 -29.59
N LEU A 117 -29.42 10.72 -29.67
CA LEU A 117 -28.21 10.18 -29.05
C LEU A 117 -27.00 10.36 -29.95
N ASN A 118 -25.86 10.72 -29.36
CA ASN A 118 -24.59 10.80 -30.06
C ASN A 118 -23.89 9.44 -30.01
N PRO A 119 -23.60 8.78 -31.15
CA PRO A 119 -22.72 7.62 -31.18
C PRO A 119 -21.36 7.94 -30.57
N SER A 120 -20.72 6.95 -29.94
CA SER A 120 -19.35 7.10 -29.43
C SER A 120 -18.30 7.22 -30.55
N GLY A 121 -18.69 6.98 -31.80
CA GLY A 121 -17.86 7.06 -33.00
C GLY A 121 -18.63 6.56 -34.23
N PRO A 122 -17.95 6.40 -35.38
CA PRO A 122 -18.62 5.92 -36.60
C PRO A 122 -19.09 4.45 -36.52
N ALA A 123 -18.52 3.67 -35.60
CA ALA A 123 -18.97 2.35 -35.20
C ALA A 123 -18.62 2.10 -33.73
N ALA A 124 -19.21 1.07 -33.13
CA ALA A 124 -18.85 0.59 -31.80
C ALA A 124 -18.99 -0.94 -31.73
N VAL A 125 -18.15 -1.59 -30.94
CA VAL A 125 -18.25 -3.04 -30.67
C VAL A 125 -18.60 -3.28 -29.22
N THR A 126 -19.41 -4.30 -28.93
CA THR A 126 -19.64 -4.83 -27.59
C THR A 126 -19.17 -6.27 -27.49
N ALA A 127 -18.71 -6.65 -26.31
CA ALA A 127 -18.37 -8.03 -25.96
C ALA A 127 -19.33 -8.54 -24.87
N ALA A 128 -19.90 -9.72 -25.05
CA ALA A 128 -20.78 -10.36 -24.07
C ALA A 128 -20.55 -11.88 -24.03
N ARG A 129 -21.01 -12.53 -22.95
CA ARG A 129 -21.20 -13.98 -22.94
C ARG A 129 -22.53 -14.30 -23.62
N ALA A 130 -22.53 -15.33 -24.44
CA ALA A 130 -23.70 -15.87 -25.11
C ALA A 130 -24.24 -17.14 -24.42
N ASP A 131 -23.56 -17.60 -23.36
CA ASP A 131 -23.93 -18.79 -22.61
C ASP A 131 -24.44 -18.45 -21.19
N ALA A 132 -25.08 -19.43 -20.54
CA ALA A 132 -25.67 -19.30 -19.20
C ALA A 132 -24.91 -20.10 -18.11
N VAL A 133 -23.67 -20.53 -18.36
CA VAL A 133 -22.90 -21.35 -17.40
C VAL A 133 -22.70 -20.56 -16.09
N ASN A 134 -23.22 -21.12 -15.00
CA ASN A 134 -23.11 -20.58 -13.65
C ASN A 134 -23.22 -21.73 -12.62
N PRO A 135 -22.26 -21.91 -11.69
CA PRO A 135 -21.02 -21.14 -11.55
C PRO A 135 -20.05 -21.40 -12.72
N VAL A 136 -19.31 -20.36 -13.11
CA VAL A 136 -18.16 -20.50 -14.01
C VAL A 136 -17.01 -21.11 -13.20
N LEU A 137 -16.42 -22.18 -13.70
CA LEU A 137 -15.31 -22.87 -13.05
C LEU A 137 -14.04 -22.82 -13.91
N PRO A 138 -12.84 -22.96 -13.34
CA PRO A 138 -11.62 -23.20 -14.13
C PRO A 138 -11.80 -24.34 -15.14
N GLY A 139 -11.25 -24.18 -16.34
CA GLY A 139 -11.43 -25.12 -17.45
C GLY A 139 -12.78 -25.04 -18.19
N SER A 140 -13.73 -24.21 -17.73
CA SER A 140 -15.03 -24.06 -18.40
C SER A 140 -14.89 -23.52 -19.82
N GLN A 141 -15.70 -24.05 -20.74
CA GLN A 141 -15.86 -23.55 -22.10
C GLN A 141 -17.06 -22.59 -22.14
N LEU A 142 -16.82 -21.36 -22.58
CA LEU A 142 -17.80 -20.29 -22.55
C LEU A 142 -18.00 -19.72 -23.96
N ALA A 143 -19.24 -19.46 -24.35
CA ALA A 143 -19.53 -18.86 -25.65
C ALA A 143 -19.44 -17.33 -25.52
N LEU A 144 -18.64 -16.70 -26.38
CA LEU A 144 -18.53 -15.26 -26.47
C LEU A 144 -19.31 -14.76 -27.68
N THR A 145 -19.74 -13.50 -27.62
CA THR A 145 -20.29 -12.80 -28.77
C THR A 145 -19.74 -11.38 -28.84
N ALA A 146 -19.31 -10.99 -30.03
CA ALA A 146 -18.97 -9.62 -30.39
C ALA A 146 -20.05 -9.05 -31.30
N LYS A 147 -20.73 -7.99 -30.85
CA LYS A 147 -21.72 -7.28 -31.67
C LYS A 147 -21.15 -5.95 -32.13
N LEU A 148 -21.05 -5.77 -33.45
CA LEU A 148 -20.62 -4.51 -34.06
C LEU A 148 -21.85 -3.68 -34.46
N PHE A 149 -21.91 -2.46 -33.94
CA PHE A 149 -22.87 -1.44 -34.33
C PHE A 149 -22.20 -0.51 -35.35
N LYS A 150 -22.85 -0.34 -36.50
CA LYS A 150 -22.39 0.52 -37.59
C LYS A 150 -23.32 1.72 -37.63
N PHE A 151 -22.82 2.90 -37.25
CA PHE A 151 -23.63 4.12 -37.19
C PHE A 151 -23.46 4.95 -38.45
N ASP A 152 -22.23 5.05 -38.93
CA ASP A 152 -21.90 5.72 -40.19
C ASP A 152 -22.40 4.88 -41.39
N PRO A 153 -23.28 5.45 -42.24
CA PRO A 153 -23.76 4.79 -43.46
C PRO A 153 -22.63 4.29 -44.37
N ALA A 154 -21.46 4.94 -44.37
CA ALA A 154 -20.30 4.52 -45.17
C ALA A 154 -19.76 3.13 -44.77
N LEU A 155 -20.08 2.63 -43.57
CA LEU A 155 -19.65 1.34 -43.05
C LEU A 155 -20.70 0.23 -43.24
N ALA A 156 -21.92 0.56 -43.69
CA ALA A 156 -23.06 -0.37 -43.73
C ALA A 156 -22.71 -1.69 -44.46
N ASN A 157 -22.11 -1.59 -45.65
CA ASN A 157 -21.80 -2.73 -46.53
C ASN A 157 -20.40 -3.33 -46.33
N GLN A 158 -19.62 -2.81 -45.37
CA GLN A 158 -18.29 -3.32 -45.12
C GLN A 158 -18.32 -4.52 -44.17
N THR A 159 -17.47 -5.51 -44.43
CA THR A 159 -17.35 -6.72 -43.60
C THR A 159 -16.30 -6.50 -42.52
N PRO A 160 -16.63 -6.64 -41.23
CA PRO A 160 -15.65 -6.51 -40.17
C PRO A 160 -14.79 -7.75 -40.01
N THR A 161 -13.59 -7.57 -39.49
CA THR A 161 -12.75 -8.64 -38.93
C THR A 161 -12.69 -8.51 -37.42
N TYR A 162 -12.46 -9.62 -36.71
CA TYR A 162 -12.38 -9.64 -35.25
C TYR A 162 -11.04 -10.20 -34.80
N ALA A 163 -10.60 -9.80 -33.61
CA ALA A 163 -9.44 -10.36 -32.94
C ALA A 163 -9.66 -10.36 -31.42
N TRP A 164 -9.73 -11.54 -30.83
CA TRP A 164 -9.84 -11.75 -29.39
C TRP A 164 -8.47 -11.94 -28.74
N SER A 165 -8.29 -11.35 -27.56
CA SER A 165 -7.05 -11.40 -26.79
C SER A 165 -7.32 -11.35 -25.29
N VAL A 166 -6.35 -11.79 -24.48
CA VAL A 166 -6.38 -11.64 -23.02
C VAL A 166 -5.74 -10.30 -22.64
N VAL A 167 -6.43 -9.52 -21.81
CA VAL A 167 -5.92 -8.26 -21.23
C VAL A 167 -5.26 -8.53 -19.88
N SER A 168 -5.91 -9.34 -19.04
CA SER A 168 -5.44 -9.73 -17.71
C SER A 168 -6.04 -11.08 -17.30
N GLY A 169 -5.41 -11.73 -16.33
CA GLY A 169 -5.77 -13.08 -15.88
C GLY A 169 -4.94 -14.18 -16.56
N PRO A 170 -5.17 -15.44 -16.19
CA PRO A 170 -4.49 -16.59 -16.80
C PRO A 170 -4.72 -16.68 -18.31
N ALA A 171 -3.76 -17.27 -19.03
CA ALA A 171 -3.88 -17.55 -20.45
C ALA A 171 -5.08 -18.47 -20.75
N VAL A 172 -5.82 -18.18 -21.82
CA VAL A 172 -6.99 -18.93 -22.28
C VAL A 172 -6.78 -19.44 -23.70
N THR A 173 -7.63 -20.37 -24.13
CA THR A 173 -7.63 -20.86 -25.52
C THR A 173 -8.95 -20.51 -26.20
N PHE A 174 -8.89 -19.91 -27.38
CA PHE A 174 -10.06 -19.66 -28.22
C PHE A 174 -10.20 -20.76 -29.28
N SER A 175 -11.43 -21.15 -29.58
CA SER A 175 -11.74 -22.00 -30.74
C SER A 175 -11.34 -21.36 -32.07
N ASP A 176 -11.65 -20.08 -32.24
CA ASP A 176 -11.14 -19.21 -33.30
C ASP A 176 -11.07 -17.77 -32.79
N PRO A 177 -9.89 -17.22 -32.47
CA PRO A 177 -9.78 -15.86 -31.97
C PRO A 177 -10.20 -14.79 -32.98
N ASN A 178 -10.43 -15.13 -34.25
CA ASN A 178 -10.82 -14.18 -35.29
C ASN A 178 -12.33 -14.19 -35.60
N ALA A 179 -13.09 -15.06 -34.94
CA ALA A 179 -14.54 -15.14 -35.09
C ALA A 179 -15.26 -14.06 -34.27
N ALA A 180 -16.45 -13.66 -34.73
CA ALA A 180 -17.35 -12.81 -33.93
C ALA A 180 -17.87 -13.55 -32.69
N ASN A 181 -18.07 -14.87 -32.78
CA ASN A 181 -18.68 -15.69 -31.73
C ASN A 181 -17.82 -16.92 -31.39
N PRO A 182 -16.62 -16.75 -30.81
CA PRO A 182 -15.80 -17.89 -30.43
C PRO A 182 -16.25 -18.52 -29.12
N THR A 183 -15.95 -19.80 -28.95
CA THR A 183 -15.86 -20.42 -27.62
C THR A 183 -14.47 -20.16 -27.03
N VAL A 184 -14.40 -19.73 -25.76
CA VAL A 184 -13.17 -19.59 -24.97
C VAL A 184 -13.11 -20.67 -23.89
N THR A 185 -11.96 -21.33 -23.75
CA THR A 185 -11.68 -22.28 -22.66
C THR A 185 -10.84 -21.58 -21.60
N LEU A 186 -11.37 -21.46 -20.39
CA LEU A 186 -10.65 -20.86 -19.26
C LEU A 186 -9.48 -21.74 -18.80
N ALA A 187 -8.51 -21.12 -18.13
CA ALA A 187 -7.34 -21.81 -17.60
C ALA A 187 -7.70 -22.82 -16.49
N SER A 188 -6.75 -23.70 -16.16
CA SER A 188 -6.87 -24.66 -15.06
C SER A 188 -6.88 -23.98 -13.68
N ALA A 189 -7.37 -24.70 -12.65
CA ALA A 189 -7.35 -24.20 -11.28
C ALA A 189 -5.92 -23.86 -10.80
N ALA A 190 -4.93 -24.70 -11.15
CA ALA A 190 -3.51 -24.43 -10.90
C ALA A 190 -3.03 -23.12 -11.52
N ALA A 191 -3.43 -22.81 -12.76
CA ALA A 191 -3.05 -21.57 -13.44
C ALA A 191 -3.70 -20.34 -12.81
N PHE A 192 -4.97 -20.45 -12.39
CA PHE A 192 -5.63 -19.38 -11.63
C PHE A 192 -4.98 -19.16 -10.26
N LYS A 193 -4.66 -20.23 -9.51
CA LYS A 193 -3.93 -20.11 -8.24
C LYS A 193 -2.56 -19.48 -8.43
N LYS A 194 -1.78 -19.95 -9.42
CA LYS A 194 -0.49 -19.36 -9.76
C LYS A 194 -0.61 -17.86 -10.04
N TYR A 195 -1.56 -17.47 -10.91
CA TYR A 195 -1.80 -16.06 -11.22
C TYR A 195 -2.22 -15.26 -9.99
N LEU A 196 -3.13 -15.80 -9.17
CA LEU A 196 -3.56 -15.16 -7.92
C LEU A 196 -2.38 -14.96 -6.98
N VAL A 197 -1.56 -15.99 -6.73
CA VAL A 197 -0.42 -15.91 -5.82
C VAL A 197 0.64 -14.97 -6.35
N GLU A 198 1.02 -15.04 -7.63
CA GLU A 198 2.03 -14.15 -8.22
C GLU A 198 1.60 -12.67 -8.23
N MET A 199 0.29 -12.41 -8.36
CA MET A 199 -0.28 -11.07 -8.26
C MET A 199 -0.47 -10.60 -6.80
N ALA A 200 -0.84 -11.53 -5.92
CA ALA A 200 -1.09 -11.27 -4.50
C ALA A 200 0.20 -11.18 -3.68
N ALA A 201 1.26 -11.82 -4.15
CA ALA A 201 2.56 -11.82 -3.54
C ALA A 201 2.93 -10.38 -3.19
N PRO A 202 3.28 -10.12 -1.92
CA PRO A 202 3.92 -8.87 -1.60
C PRO A 202 5.15 -8.79 -2.51
N LEU A 203 5.13 -7.77 -3.34
CA LEU A 203 6.10 -7.54 -4.38
C LEU A 203 7.19 -6.76 -3.67
N TYR A 204 8.26 -7.45 -3.29
CA TYR A 204 9.34 -6.85 -2.54
C TYR A 204 10.38 -6.36 -3.51
N LYS A 205 10.78 -5.10 -3.36
CA LYS A 205 11.96 -4.59 -4.04
C LYS A 205 13.22 -5.18 -3.39
N VAL A 206 14.05 -5.85 -4.16
CA VAL A 206 15.38 -6.31 -3.74
C VAL A 206 16.35 -5.13 -3.62
N SER A 207 16.20 -4.14 -4.51
CA SER A 207 16.78 -2.80 -4.40
C SER A 207 15.74 -1.74 -4.85
N PRO A 208 15.87 -0.46 -4.46
CA PRO A 208 14.90 0.59 -4.83
C PRO A 208 14.59 0.70 -6.32
N ASP A 209 15.56 0.33 -7.17
CA ASP A 209 15.52 0.45 -8.64
C ASP A 209 15.16 -0.85 -9.36
N GLU A 210 15.04 -1.98 -8.64
CA GLU A 210 14.69 -3.27 -9.22
C GLU A 210 13.18 -3.52 -9.32
N PRO A 211 12.75 -4.33 -10.31
CA PRO A 211 11.38 -4.81 -10.36
C PRO A 211 11.09 -5.64 -9.10
N PRO A 212 9.90 -5.49 -8.51
CA PRO A 212 9.58 -6.26 -7.32
C PRO A 212 9.56 -7.77 -7.60
N VAL A 213 10.06 -8.56 -6.65
CA VAL A 213 10.04 -10.03 -6.71
C VAL A 213 9.15 -10.61 -5.62
N PRO A 214 8.44 -11.72 -5.91
CA PRO A 214 7.77 -12.52 -4.89
C PRO A 214 8.76 -13.09 -3.87
N ILE A 215 8.41 -13.06 -2.58
CA ILE A 215 9.11 -13.84 -1.56
C ILE A 215 8.30 -15.07 -1.28
N ASN A 216 8.81 -16.18 -1.79
CA ASN A 216 8.14 -17.45 -1.70
C ASN A 216 8.72 -18.22 -0.52
N ARG A 217 7.86 -18.59 0.42
CA ARG A 217 8.21 -19.30 1.66
C ARG A 217 7.16 -20.35 1.95
N TYR A 218 7.51 -21.33 2.79
CA TYR A 218 6.51 -22.27 3.30
C TYR A 218 5.51 -21.54 4.19
N GLN A 219 4.33 -21.22 3.64
CA GLN A 219 3.29 -20.48 4.36
C GLN A 219 1.88 -20.81 3.85
N VAL A 220 0.89 -20.44 4.65
CA VAL A 220 -0.46 -20.20 4.14
C VAL A 220 -0.42 -18.89 3.37
N VAL A 221 -0.88 -18.89 2.12
CA VAL A 221 -0.78 -17.70 1.29
C VAL A 221 -1.79 -16.65 1.74
N PRO A 222 -1.33 -15.41 2.02
CA PRO A 222 -2.24 -14.30 2.25
C PRO A 222 -2.88 -13.79 0.96
N PHE A 223 -4.18 -13.47 1.01
CA PHE A 223 -4.93 -12.85 -0.08
C PHE A 223 -5.83 -11.75 0.46
N SER A 224 -5.76 -10.57 -0.18
CA SER A 224 -6.78 -9.54 0.06
C SER A 224 -8.13 -9.94 -0.51
N TYR A 225 -9.21 -9.31 -0.02
CA TYR A 225 -10.53 -9.48 -0.61
C TYR A 225 -10.54 -9.13 -2.10
N GLU A 226 -9.89 -8.02 -2.50
CA GLU A 226 -9.84 -7.59 -3.90
C GLU A 226 -9.10 -8.61 -4.78
N GLN A 227 -7.97 -9.11 -4.29
CA GLN A 227 -7.15 -10.10 -4.98
C GLN A 227 -7.92 -11.40 -5.19
N ALA A 228 -8.51 -11.96 -4.13
CA ALA A 228 -9.21 -13.24 -4.21
C ALA A 228 -10.53 -13.16 -5.00
N MET A 229 -11.28 -12.07 -4.84
CA MET A 229 -12.68 -12.02 -5.31
C MET A 229 -12.89 -11.28 -6.62
N SER A 230 -11.92 -10.48 -7.08
CA SER A 230 -12.13 -9.63 -8.28
C SER A 230 -10.96 -9.58 -9.26
N GLN A 231 -9.72 -9.73 -8.80
CA GLN A 231 -8.56 -9.63 -9.67
C GLN A 231 -8.03 -11.02 -10.07
N GLY A 232 -7.76 -11.89 -9.09
CA GLY A 232 -7.09 -13.17 -9.30
C GLY A 232 -8.01 -14.27 -9.81
N ASN A 233 -9.32 -14.09 -9.66
CA ASN A 233 -10.34 -15.02 -10.15
C ASN A 233 -10.92 -14.61 -11.52
N THR A 234 -10.48 -13.48 -12.09
CA THR A 234 -11.11 -12.88 -13.26
C THR A 234 -10.18 -12.85 -14.46
N THR A 235 -10.64 -13.38 -15.59
CA THR A 235 -9.98 -13.21 -16.89
C THR A 235 -10.66 -12.08 -17.65
N LYS A 236 -9.91 -11.03 -17.98
CA LYS A 236 -10.40 -9.92 -18.80
C LYS A 236 -10.01 -10.17 -20.25
N LEU A 237 -11.00 -10.28 -21.12
CA LEU A 237 -10.83 -10.51 -22.54
C LEU A 237 -11.14 -9.23 -23.31
N LYS A 238 -10.43 -9.01 -24.41
CA LYS A 238 -10.65 -7.88 -25.33
C LYS A 238 -10.96 -8.42 -26.72
N VAL A 239 -12.03 -7.91 -27.32
CA VAL A 239 -12.26 -8.01 -28.75
C VAL A 239 -11.85 -6.71 -29.42
N THR A 240 -11.17 -6.83 -30.56
CA THR A 240 -10.92 -5.74 -31.50
C THR A 240 -11.66 -6.06 -32.78
N ALA A 241 -12.60 -5.20 -33.18
CA ALA A 241 -13.28 -5.29 -34.47
C ALA A 241 -12.69 -4.24 -35.42
N THR A 242 -12.27 -4.64 -36.62
CA THR A 242 -11.71 -3.72 -37.62
C THR A 242 -12.64 -3.63 -38.82
N ILE A 243 -13.04 -2.40 -39.16
CA ILE A 243 -13.93 -2.06 -40.28
C ILE A 243 -13.54 -0.68 -40.84
N GLY A 244 -13.55 -0.50 -42.16
CA GLY A 244 -13.17 0.77 -42.79
C GLY A 244 -11.76 1.26 -42.47
N GLY A 245 -10.83 0.32 -42.23
CA GLY A 245 -9.45 0.64 -41.82
C GLY A 245 -9.31 1.17 -40.39
N LYS A 246 -10.39 1.15 -39.59
CA LYS A 246 -10.42 1.61 -38.20
C LYS A 246 -10.70 0.44 -37.25
N SER A 247 -10.14 0.50 -36.06
CA SER A 247 -10.28 -0.54 -35.03
C SER A 247 -11.10 -0.03 -33.85
N TYR A 248 -12.04 -0.85 -33.41
CA TYR A 248 -12.95 -0.59 -32.30
C TYR A 248 -12.76 -1.71 -31.29
N THR A 249 -12.74 -1.38 -29.99
CA THR A 249 -12.43 -2.38 -28.96
C THR A 249 -13.46 -2.42 -27.86
N SER A 250 -13.73 -3.61 -27.33
CA SER A 250 -14.55 -3.82 -26.14
C SER A 250 -13.92 -4.88 -25.26
N THR A 251 -14.22 -4.85 -23.96
CA THR A 251 -13.71 -5.84 -23.01
C THR A 251 -14.84 -6.50 -22.25
N ILE A 252 -14.66 -7.78 -21.92
CA ILE A 252 -15.51 -8.54 -21.02
C ILE A 252 -14.67 -9.16 -19.92
N SER A 253 -15.18 -9.12 -18.69
CA SER A 253 -14.56 -9.79 -17.54
C SER A 253 -15.33 -11.07 -17.21
N VAL A 254 -14.60 -12.18 -17.09
CA VAL A 254 -15.16 -13.48 -16.73
C VAL A 254 -14.55 -13.90 -15.40
N ALA A 255 -15.36 -13.90 -14.34
CA ALA A 255 -14.96 -14.37 -13.01
C ALA A 255 -15.24 -15.88 -12.88
N ALA A 256 -14.23 -16.66 -12.52
CA ALA A 256 -14.34 -18.08 -12.20
C ALA A 256 -14.34 -18.30 -10.69
N ARG A 257 -15.11 -19.28 -10.20
CA ARG A 257 -15.02 -19.72 -8.81
C ARG A 257 -13.78 -20.61 -8.65
N ILE A 258 -12.74 -20.06 -8.04
CA ILE A 258 -11.46 -20.74 -7.79
C ILE A 258 -11.38 -21.24 -6.34
N PRO A 259 -10.57 -22.28 -6.04
CA PRO A 259 -10.37 -22.77 -4.67
C PRO A 259 -9.41 -21.85 -3.88
N ALA A 260 -9.78 -20.58 -3.76
CA ALA A 260 -9.05 -19.58 -2.99
C ALA A 260 -10.05 -18.54 -2.45
N VAL A 261 -9.84 -18.12 -1.20
CA VAL A 261 -10.68 -17.12 -0.52
C VAL A 261 -9.77 -16.10 0.18
N PRO A 262 -10.29 -14.93 0.59
CA PRO A 262 -9.51 -13.97 1.35
C PRO A 262 -8.85 -14.62 2.57
N SER A 263 -7.56 -14.37 2.76
CA SER A 263 -6.73 -15.07 3.74
C SER A 263 -5.74 -14.09 4.37
N THR A 264 -5.60 -14.14 5.69
CA THR A 264 -4.62 -13.33 6.42
C THR A 264 -3.20 -13.89 6.33
N GLY A 265 -3.03 -15.10 5.79
CA GLY A 265 -1.76 -15.84 5.78
C GLY A 265 -1.40 -16.49 7.12
N LEU A 266 -2.31 -16.47 8.10
CA LEU A 266 -2.12 -17.18 9.36
C LEU A 266 -2.18 -18.70 9.17
N GLN A 267 -1.46 -19.41 10.04
CA GLN A 267 -1.60 -20.87 10.17
C GLN A 267 -2.94 -21.26 10.81
N ASN A 268 -3.55 -20.36 11.59
CA ASN A 268 -4.87 -20.56 12.17
C ASN A 268 -5.98 -20.12 11.21
N VAL A 269 -6.65 -21.10 10.60
CA VAL A 269 -7.56 -20.93 9.45
C VAL A 269 -8.97 -21.45 9.76
N PRO A 270 -10.00 -20.99 9.04
CA PRO A 270 -11.34 -21.57 9.14
C PRO A 270 -11.45 -22.96 8.51
N VAL A 271 -12.27 -23.82 9.10
CA VAL A 271 -12.74 -25.06 8.44
C VAL A 271 -13.56 -24.76 7.20
N LYS A 272 -13.67 -25.72 6.28
CA LYS A 272 -14.49 -25.66 5.05
C LYS A 272 -14.13 -24.53 4.08
N GLN A 273 -13.01 -23.85 4.29
CA GLN A 273 -12.46 -22.87 3.37
C GLN A 273 -11.18 -23.41 2.71
N PRO A 274 -10.94 -23.15 1.42
CA PRO A 274 -9.69 -23.50 0.77
C PRO A 274 -8.50 -22.79 1.42
N VAL A 275 -7.46 -23.56 1.73
CA VAL A 275 -6.18 -23.08 2.24
C VAL A 275 -5.15 -23.26 1.13
N VAL A 276 -4.78 -22.16 0.48
CA VAL A 276 -3.70 -22.17 -0.51
C VAL A 276 -2.38 -22.10 0.23
N LEU A 277 -1.46 -22.98 -0.15
CA LEU A 277 -0.11 -23.02 0.38
C LEU A 277 0.86 -22.49 -0.66
N GLU A 278 2.01 -22.06 -0.20
CA GLU A 278 3.14 -21.71 -1.04
C GLU A 278 4.37 -22.51 -0.64
N GLY A 279 5.08 -22.97 -1.67
CA GLY A 279 6.39 -23.59 -1.52
C GLY A 279 7.52 -22.57 -1.56
N GLN A 280 8.64 -22.90 -0.91
CA GLN A 280 9.84 -22.08 -0.95
C GLN A 280 10.49 -22.06 -2.35
N VAL A 281 10.49 -20.90 -3.01
CA VAL A 281 11.23 -20.67 -4.25
C VAL A 281 12.41 -19.76 -3.90
N PRO A 282 13.59 -19.94 -4.52
CA PRO A 282 14.69 -19.03 -4.33
C PRO A 282 14.30 -17.61 -4.74
N PHE A 283 14.56 -16.66 -3.86
CA PHE A 283 14.65 -15.26 -4.25
C PHE A 283 16.12 -14.85 -4.26
N LYS A 284 16.40 -13.72 -4.91
CA LYS A 284 17.73 -13.15 -4.97
C LYS A 284 17.91 -12.12 -3.86
N ASP A 285 19.06 -12.10 -3.21
CA ASP A 285 19.45 -11.02 -2.30
C ASP A 285 19.73 -9.72 -3.09
N ALA A 286 20.03 -8.64 -2.36
CA ALA A 286 20.37 -7.33 -2.93
C ALA A 286 21.59 -7.35 -3.89
N ASN A 287 22.37 -8.43 -3.88
CA ASN A 287 23.55 -8.62 -4.73
C ASN A 287 23.27 -9.60 -5.88
N GLY A 288 22.01 -9.99 -6.10
CA GLY A 288 21.59 -10.90 -7.16
C GLY A 288 21.86 -12.39 -6.89
N ASN A 289 22.34 -12.76 -5.71
CA ASN A 289 22.63 -14.15 -5.34
C ASN A 289 21.37 -14.86 -4.87
N LEU A 290 21.20 -16.13 -5.26
CA LEU A 290 20.09 -16.94 -4.77
C LEU A 290 20.28 -17.23 -3.28
N VAL A 291 19.30 -16.84 -2.47
CA VAL A 291 19.32 -17.10 -1.02
C VAL A 291 19.07 -18.59 -0.72
N PHE A 292 18.39 -19.31 -1.62
CA PHE A 292 18.08 -20.73 -1.48
C PHE A 292 18.33 -21.51 -2.77
N THR A 293 18.38 -22.84 -2.69
CA THR A 293 18.47 -23.70 -3.87
C THR A 293 17.14 -23.68 -4.65
N PRO A 294 17.18 -23.42 -5.97
CA PRO A 294 16.00 -23.54 -6.82
C PRO A 294 15.34 -24.91 -6.78
N ARG A 295 14.04 -24.93 -6.47
CA ARG A 295 13.18 -26.11 -6.62
C ARG A 295 12.27 -25.94 -7.82
N THR A 296 12.27 -26.95 -8.68
CA THR A 296 11.42 -27.01 -9.89
C THR A 296 10.36 -28.10 -9.82
N THR A 297 10.42 -28.97 -8.81
CA THR A 297 9.51 -30.08 -8.56
C THR A 297 8.98 -30.05 -7.13
N TRP A 298 7.74 -30.50 -6.95
CA TRP A 298 7.03 -30.49 -5.67
C TRP A 298 6.37 -31.83 -5.41
N ASN A 299 6.26 -32.20 -4.14
CA ASN A 299 5.52 -33.38 -3.71
C ASN A 299 4.84 -33.12 -2.36
N TRP A 300 3.67 -32.51 -2.40
CA TRP A 300 2.92 -32.10 -1.20
C TRP A 300 2.02 -33.21 -0.67
N SER A 301 1.95 -33.33 0.65
CA SER A 301 0.99 -34.17 1.36
C SER A 301 0.51 -33.50 2.63
N VAL A 302 -0.74 -33.77 3.01
CA VAL A 302 -1.35 -33.22 4.23
C VAL A 302 -2.02 -34.35 5.00
N VAL A 303 -1.79 -34.38 6.30
CA VAL A 303 -2.46 -35.29 7.24
C VAL A 303 -3.21 -34.46 8.27
N GLY A 304 -4.54 -34.62 8.32
CA GLY A 304 -5.41 -33.97 9.27
C GLY A 304 -5.85 -34.91 10.40
N PRO A 305 -6.78 -34.45 11.27
CA PRO A 305 -7.27 -35.24 12.40
C PRO A 305 -7.95 -36.56 12.00
N GLY A 306 -8.55 -36.60 10.81
CA GLY A 306 -9.20 -37.78 10.23
C GLY A 306 -8.29 -38.65 9.35
N GLY A 307 -6.99 -38.37 9.28
CA GLY A 307 -6.04 -39.05 8.41
C GLY A 307 -5.64 -38.23 7.18
N PRO A 308 -5.15 -38.88 6.09
CA PRO A 308 -4.69 -38.20 4.88
C PRO A 308 -5.78 -37.31 4.27
N VAL A 309 -5.38 -36.13 3.80
CA VAL A 309 -6.26 -35.12 3.17
C VAL A 309 -5.90 -35.00 1.70
N THR A 310 -6.91 -34.91 0.84
CA THR A 310 -6.70 -34.63 -0.58
C THR A 310 -6.08 -33.25 -0.76
N VAL A 311 -4.92 -33.23 -1.42
CA VAL A 311 -4.21 -32.00 -1.81
C VAL A 311 -4.43 -31.79 -3.30
N ASN A 312 -4.92 -30.60 -3.66
CA ASN A 312 -5.09 -30.19 -5.05
C ASN A 312 -3.77 -29.65 -5.61
N ASP A 313 -3.44 -30.03 -6.83
CA ASP A 313 -2.20 -29.65 -7.53
C ASP A 313 -0.90 -29.91 -6.72
N PRO A 314 -0.72 -31.12 -6.12
CA PRO A 314 0.37 -31.42 -5.17
C PRO A 314 1.77 -31.45 -5.80
N THR A 315 1.85 -31.34 -7.12
CA THR A 315 3.12 -31.27 -7.87
C THR A 315 3.46 -29.84 -8.32
N THR A 316 2.73 -28.84 -7.82
CA THR A 316 2.95 -27.42 -8.12
C THR A 316 3.46 -26.65 -6.89
N ALA A 317 3.96 -25.43 -7.11
CA ALA A 317 4.41 -24.55 -6.03
C ALA A 317 3.24 -24.02 -5.16
N TYR A 318 2.00 -24.11 -5.65
CA TYR A 318 0.82 -23.49 -5.05
C TYR A 318 -0.33 -24.50 -4.88
N PRO A 319 -0.13 -25.59 -4.11
CA PRO A 319 -1.21 -26.52 -3.83
C PRO A 319 -2.25 -25.89 -2.90
N ASP A 320 -3.43 -26.50 -2.84
CA ASP A 320 -4.43 -26.15 -1.83
C ASP A 320 -5.07 -27.40 -1.22
N PHE A 321 -5.65 -27.23 -0.05
CA PHE A 321 -6.53 -28.23 0.56
C PHE A 321 -7.62 -27.52 1.36
N THR A 322 -8.72 -28.22 1.63
CA THR A 322 -9.83 -27.68 2.45
C THR A 322 -9.94 -28.48 3.75
N PRO A 323 -9.66 -27.87 4.92
CA PRO A 323 -9.84 -28.53 6.21
C PRO A 323 -11.30 -28.90 6.45
N ALA A 324 -11.63 -30.20 6.51
CA ALA A 324 -13.02 -30.64 6.68
C ALA A 324 -13.52 -30.50 8.13
N THR A 325 -12.64 -30.78 9.10
CA THR A 325 -12.93 -30.75 10.54
C THR A 325 -11.93 -29.88 11.28
N ALA A 326 -12.32 -29.39 12.46
CA ALA A 326 -11.40 -28.65 13.32
C ALA A 326 -10.25 -29.54 13.82
N GLY A 327 -9.07 -28.95 14.03
CA GLY A 327 -7.87 -29.63 14.52
C GLY A 327 -6.60 -29.27 13.76
N THR A 328 -5.54 -30.06 13.98
CA THR A 328 -4.21 -29.81 13.41
C THR A 328 -4.02 -30.58 12.11
N TYR A 329 -3.48 -29.90 11.10
CA TYR A 329 -3.13 -30.42 9.79
C TYR A 329 -1.63 -30.27 9.60
N VAL A 330 -0.95 -31.41 9.44
CA VAL A 330 0.50 -31.46 9.22
C VAL A 330 0.75 -31.44 7.72
N VAL A 331 1.40 -30.38 7.25
CA VAL A 331 1.75 -30.18 5.85
C VAL A 331 3.19 -30.62 5.63
N SER A 332 3.38 -31.52 4.68
CA SER A 332 4.69 -32.05 4.34
C SER A 332 5.00 -31.87 2.85
N GLU A 333 6.27 -31.64 2.55
CA GLU A 333 6.82 -31.58 1.19
C GLU A 333 7.98 -32.57 1.11
N GLY A 334 7.98 -33.44 0.09
CA GLY A 334 9.03 -34.45 -0.07
C GLY A 334 9.18 -35.42 1.11
N GLY A 335 8.15 -35.54 1.96
CA GLY A 335 8.16 -36.32 3.20
C GLY A 335 8.63 -35.56 4.45
N ALA A 336 9.13 -34.33 4.32
CA ALA A 336 9.51 -33.48 5.45
C ALA A 336 8.35 -32.56 5.86
N VAL A 337 8.11 -32.44 7.17
CA VAL A 337 7.13 -31.49 7.70
C VAL A 337 7.64 -30.06 7.48
N VAL A 338 6.87 -29.24 6.77
CA VAL A 338 7.24 -27.85 6.45
C VAL A 338 6.35 -26.81 7.12
N LEU A 339 5.12 -27.18 7.48
CA LEU A 339 4.15 -26.27 8.09
C LEU A 339 3.10 -27.04 8.90
N GLN A 340 2.57 -26.42 9.95
CA GLN A 340 1.34 -26.86 10.61
C GLN A 340 0.24 -25.83 10.38
N VAL A 341 -0.95 -26.31 10.02
CA VAL A 341 -2.17 -25.51 9.86
C VAL A 341 -3.19 -25.95 10.90
N PHE A 342 -3.81 -24.99 11.57
CA PHE A 342 -4.77 -25.22 12.64
C PHE A 342 -6.13 -24.74 12.18
N ALA A 343 -7.07 -25.67 12.00
CA ALA A 343 -8.40 -25.35 11.51
C ALA A 343 -9.39 -25.22 12.68
N GLY A 344 -10.18 -24.14 12.69
CA GLY A 344 -11.19 -23.89 13.72
C GLY A 344 -12.46 -23.24 13.18
N THR A 345 -13.33 -22.84 14.11
CA THR A 345 -14.60 -22.13 13.82
C THR A 345 -14.63 -20.78 14.52
N TYR A 346 -15.31 -19.81 13.89
CA TYR A 346 -15.50 -18.50 14.48
C TYR A 346 -16.48 -18.55 15.65
N ALA A 347 -16.37 -17.64 16.62
CA ALA A 347 -17.25 -17.61 17.79
C ALA A 347 -17.77 -16.21 18.12
N GLY A 348 -17.04 -15.17 17.75
CA GLY A 348 -17.29 -13.79 18.15
C GLY A 348 -16.91 -13.51 19.61
N MET A 349 -16.81 -12.23 19.93
CA MET A 349 -16.39 -11.73 21.25
C MET A 349 -17.44 -10.85 21.94
N MET A 350 -18.64 -10.71 21.38
CA MET A 350 -19.71 -9.87 21.92
C MET A 350 -20.81 -10.72 22.57
N ALA A 351 -21.35 -10.26 23.70
CA ALA A 351 -22.48 -10.90 24.39
C ALA A 351 -23.77 -10.07 24.35
N ALA A 352 -23.64 -8.75 24.24
CA ALA A 352 -24.74 -7.81 24.01
C ALA A 352 -24.21 -6.51 23.41
N ALA A 353 -25.09 -5.55 23.15
CA ALA A 353 -24.72 -4.20 22.73
C ALA A 353 -23.67 -3.61 23.69
N ALA A 354 -22.56 -3.13 23.12
CA ALA A 354 -21.39 -2.59 23.84
C ALA A 354 -20.80 -3.50 24.94
N THR A 355 -21.20 -4.77 25.01
CA THR A 355 -20.83 -5.68 26.11
C THR A 355 -20.03 -6.86 25.57
N PRO A 356 -18.72 -6.94 25.85
CA PRO A 356 -17.90 -8.06 25.43
C PRO A 356 -18.28 -9.33 26.21
N ASP A 357 -18.01 -10.48 25.61
CA ASP A 357 -18.13 -11.78 26.25
C ASP A 357 -17.24 -11.88 27.50
N ALA A 358 -17.81 -12.38 28.60
CA ALA A 358 -17.14 -12.45 29.90
C ALA A 358 -15.94 -13.41 29.88
N GLY A 359 -15.97 -14.46 29.06
CA GLY A 359 -14.85 -15.39 28.89
C GLY A 359 -13.64 -14.71 28.24
N CYS A 360 -13.88 -13.93 27.18
CA CYS A 360 -12.83 -13.15 26.54
C CYS A 360 -12.30 -12.04 27.46
N ASN A 361 -13.21 -11.28 28.08
CA ASN A 361 -12.85 -10.16 28.94
C ASN A 361 -12.15 -10.60 30.24
N GLY A 362 -12.33 -11.85 30.67
CA GLY A 362 -11.67 -12.41 31.85
C GLY A 362 -10.15 -12.59 31.67
N CYS A 363 -9.68 -12.90 30.45
CA CYS A 363 -8.25 -13.15 30.16
C CYS A 363 -7.58 -12.01 29.38
N HIS A 364 -8.33 -11.24 28.59
CA HIS A 364 -7.80 -10.23 27.66
C HIS A 364 -8.32 -8.81 27.94
N ASN A 365 -8.67 -8.51 29.19
CA ASN A 365 -9.32 -7.26 29.59
C ASN A 365 -8.64 -6.00 29.03
N ASP A 366 -7.32 -5.94 29.09
CA ASP A 366 -6.52 -4.79 28.65
C ASP A 366 -6.66 -4.54 27.14
N LYS A 367 -6.67 -5.60 26.33
CA LYS A 367 -6.82 -5.51 24.87
C LYS A 367 -8.27 -5.30 24.46
N VAL A 368 -9.22 -5.96 25.14
CA VAL A 368 -10.65 -5.79 24.90
C VAL A 368 -11.08 -4.35 25.19
N THR A 369 -10.62 -3.77 26.30
CA THR A 369 -10.94 -2.39 26.69
C THR A 369 -10.52 -1.39 25.62
N SER A 370 -9.28 -1.49 25.12
CA SER A 370 -8.80 -0.61 24.05
C SER A 370 -9.49 -0.89 22.71
N TRP A 371 -9.74 -2.16 22.36
CA TRP A 371 -10.42 -2.52 21.12
C TRP A 371 -11.87 -1.98 21.07
N LEU A 372 -12.59 -2.00 22.19
CA LEU A 372 -13.97 -1.49 22.27
C LEU A 372 -14.09 -0.02 21.86
N GLN A 373 -13.00 0.74 21.93
CA GLN A 373 -12.93 2.14 21.59
C GLN A 373 -12.54 2.37 20.12
N THR A 374 -12.29 1.33 19.32
CA THR A 374 -11.83 1.46 17.93
C THR A 374 -12.96 1.57 16.92
N GLY A 375 -12.68 2.18 15.76
CA GLY A 375 -13.58 2.11 14.61
C GLY A 375 -13.83 0.68 14.11
N HIS A 376 -12.90 -0.26 14.36
CA HIS A 376 -13.07 -1.67 13.99
C HIS A 376 -14.28 -2.32 14.68
N LYS A 377 -14.51 -2.06 15.97
CA LYS A 377 -15.74 -2.52 16.64
C LYS A 377 -17.00 -1.94 15.98
N ASP A 378 -16.97 -0.65 15.67
CA ASP A 378 -18.16 0.13 15.35
C ASP A 378 -18.45 0.21 13.84
N VAL A 379 -17.54 -0.23 12.97
CA VAL A 379 -17.60 0.03 11.51
C VAL A 379 -18.91 -0.40 10.84
N LEU A 380 -19.51 -1.52 11.26
CA LEU A 380 -20.80 -1.95 10.73
C LEU A 380 -21.93 -1.03 11.17
N TYR A 381 -21.99 -0.71 12.46
CA TYR A 381 -23.02 0.16 12.99
C TYR A 381 -22.87 1.61 12.52
N ALA A 382 -21.64 2.10 12.37
CA ALA A 382 -21.35 3.40 11.79
C ALA A 382 -21.90 3.51 10.36
N GLY A 383 -21.70 2.49 9.53
CA GLY A 383 -22.25 2.45 8.18
C GLY A 383 -23.78 2.35 8.15
N ILE A 384 -24.38 1.59 9.05
CA ILE A 384 -25.85 1.51 9.19
C ILE A 384 -26.44 2.85 9.65
N ARG A 385 -25.76 3.59 10.54
CA ARG A 385 -26.19 4.91 11.04
C ARG A 385 -26.18 6.02 10.00
N GLU A 386 -25.55 5.82 8.84
CA GLU A 386 -25.49 6.84 7.80
C GLU A 386 -26.90 7.22 7.32
N PRO A 387 -27.26 8.53 7.31
CA PRO A 387 -28.59 8.99 6.97
C PRO A 387 -28.92 8.75 5.49
N LEU A 388 -30.20 8.44 5.21
CA LEU A 388 -30.72 8.37 3.85
C LEU A 388 -30.91 9.79 3.28
N PRO A 389 -30.73 10.01 1.96
CA PRO A 389 -30.49 9.02 0.90
C PRO A 389 -29.00 8.61 0.72
N ASP A 390 -28.08 9.18 1.49
CA ASP A 390 -26.63 9.00 1.32
C ASP A 390 -26.08 7.69 1.89
N GLY A 391 -26.88 6.96 2.69
CA GLY A 391 -26.52 5.67 3.27
C GLY A 391 -26.16 4.63 2.21
N HIS A 392 -24.91 4.16 2.23
CA HIS A 392 -24.36 3.31 1.17
C HIS A 392 -24.08 1.86 1.62
N TYR A 393 -24.41 1.52 2.85
CA TYR A 393 -24.00 0.27 3.46
C TYR A 393 -24.90 -0.91 3.04
N ALA A 394 -24.28 -2.02 2.61
CA ALA A 394 -24.97 -3.20 2.09
C ALA A 394 -24.31 -4.51 2.53
N MET A 395 -24.98 -5.65 2.31
CA MET A 395 -24.41 -6.97 2.66
C MET A 395 -23.07 -7.25 1.97
N THR A 396 -22.79 -6.63 0.83
CA THR A 396 -21.51 -6.73 0.11
C THR A 396 -20.33 -6.11 0.88
N CYS A 397 -20.58 -5.36 1.95
CA CYS A 397 -19.58 -4.79 2.85
C CYS A 397 -19.21 -5.75 4.00
N THR A 398 -20.08 -6.71 4.32
CA THR A 398 -19.92 -7.59 5.48
C THR A 398 -18.66 -8.47 5.46
N PRO A 399 -18.12 -8.93 4.31
CA PRO A 399 -16.86 -9.70 4.31
C PRO A 399 -15.65 -8.95 4.88
N CYS A 400 -15.68 -7.62 4.96
CA CYS A 400 -14.58 -6.86 5.55
C CYS A 400 -14.91 -6.27 6.93
N HIS A 401 -16.19 -6.25 7.30
CA HIS A 401 -16.72 -5.49 8.45
C HIS A 401 -17.41 -6.37 9.50
N THR A 402 -17.26 -7.69 9.39
CA THR A 402 -17.84 -8.69 10.30
C THR A 402 -16.87 -9.85 10.51
N VAL A 403 -17.07 -10.63 11.56
CA VAL A 403 -16.26 -11.81 11.83
C VAL A 403 -16.48 -12.89 10.78
N GLY A 404 -15.38 -13.45 10.28
CA GLY A 404 -15.38 -14.62 9.41
C GLY A 404 -15.10 -14.33 7.95
N ASN A 405 -14.91 -13.07 7.58
CA ASN A 405 -14.50 -12.63 6.24
C ASN A 405 -15.35 -13.19 5.08
N GLY A 406 -16.65 -13.39 5.31
CA GLY A 406 -17.57 -13.99 4.32
C GLY A 406 -17.46 -15.52 4.18
N ALA A 407 -16.65 -16.18 5.00
CA ALA A 407 -16.55 -17.64 5.04
C ALA A 407 -17.89 -18.27 5.43
N THR A 408 -18.24 -19.34 4.72
CA THR A 408 -19.45 -20.14 4.97
C THR A 408 -19.09 -21.48 5.60
N GLY A 409 -20.00 -22.03 6.38
CA GLY A 409 -19.85 -23.29 7.11
C GLY A 409 -18.81 -23.28 8.23
N SER A 410 -18.32 -22.10 8.62
CA SER A 410 -17.24 -21.87 9.59
C SER A 410 -17.72 -21.20 10.89
N ASN A 411 -19.04 -21.03 11.05
CA ASN A 411 -19.68 -20.33 12.15
C ASN A 411 -19.36 -18.81 12.19
N GLY A 412 -19.13 -18.22 11.02
CA GLY A 412 -18.90 -16.77 10.85
C GLY A 412 -20.20 -15.99 10.62
N PHE A 413 -20.08 -14.67 10.42
CA PHE A 413 -21.23 -13.78 10.23
C PHE A 413 -22.12 -14.22 9.05
N ALA A 414 -21.53 -14.71 7.96
CA ALA A 414 -22.30 -15.18 6.81
C ALA A 414 -23.23 -16.36 7.16
N ASP A 415 -22.79 -17.25 8.05
CA ASP A 415 -23.61 -18.37 8.52
C ASP A 415 -24.74 -17.89 9.45
N ALA A 416 -24.44 -16.96 10.35
CA ALA A 416 -25.43 -16.36 11.25
C ALA A 416 -26.49 -15.56 10.48
N ALA A 417 -26.07 -14.73 9.52
CA ALA A 417 -26.95 -13.95 8.67
C ALA A 417 -27.87 -14.85 7.82
N ALA A 418 -27.33 -15.94 7.27
CA ALA A 418 -28.11 -16.91 6.52
C ALA A 418 -29.16 -17.61 7.43
N ALA A 419 -28.78 -17.99 8.65
CA ALA A 419 -29.70 -18.60 9.62
C ALA A 419 -30.83 -17.66 10.06
N GLU A 420 -30.58 -16.36 10.07
CA GLU A 420 -31.56 -15.33 10.45
C GLU A 420 -32.32 -14.72 9.26
N GLY A 421 -32.01 -15.13 8.02
CA GLY A 421 -32.62 -14.55 6.81
C GLY A 421 -32.23 -13.09 6.55
N LEU A 422 -31.10 -12.62 7.09
CA LEU A 422 -30.61 -11.26 6.91
C LEU A 422 -30.02 -11.07 5.49
N THR A 423 -30.70 -10.27 4.66
CA THR A 423 -30.33 -10.05 3.24
C THR A 423 -29.99 -8.60 2.90
N ASN A 424 -30.36 -7.64 3.75
CA ASN A 424 -30.03 -6.22 3.61
C ASN A 424 -30.17 -5.49 4.97
N PHE A 425 -29.66 -4.28 5.05
CA PHE A 425 -29.75 -3.40 6.23
C PHE A 425 -30.82 -2.31 6.09
N THR A 426 -31.68 -2.36 5.06
CA THR A 426 -32.58 -1.25 4.70
C THR A 426 -33.52 -0.85 5.83
N LYS A 427 -33.92 -1.79 6.69
CA LYS A 427 -34.78 -1.50 7.85
C LYS A 427 -34.09 -0.75 9.00
N LEU A 428 -32.76 -0.75 9.01
CA LEU A 428 -31.93 -0.11 10.04
C LEU A 428 -31.12 1.08 9.50
N GLN A 429 -31.13 1.31 8.19
CA GLN A 429 -30.34 2.39 7.60
C GLN A 429 -30.81 3.77 8.10
N GLY A 430 -29.87 4.58 8.58
CA GLY A 430 -30.13 5.87 9.23
C GLY A 430 -30.59 5.79 10.69
N ASP A 431 -30.65 4.59 11.28
CA ASP A 431 -31.05 4.42 12.68
C ASP A 431 -29.92 4.79 13.64
N LEU A 432 -30.08 5.86 14.41
CA LEU A 432 -29.11 6.27 15.44
C LEU A 432 -28.90 5.23 16.55
N ASN A 433 -29.85 4.31 16.75
CA ASN A 433 -29.79 3.21 17.71
C ASN A 433 -29.40 1.86 17.07
N ALA A 434 -28.78 1.88 15.87
CA ALA A 434 -28.50 0.71 15.04
C ALA A 434 -27.96 -0.52 15.78
N GLU A 435 -27.04 -0.35 16.74
CA GLU A 435 -26.50 -1.50 17.50
C GLU A 435 -27.60 -2.19 18.31
N ALA A 436 -28.33 -1.43 19.13
CA ALA A 436 -29.37 -1.99 19.99
C ALA A 436 -30.50 -2.66 19.21
N ASP A 437 -30.91 -2.06 18.08
CA ASP A 437 -31.99 -2.61 17.27
C ASP A 437 -31.53 -3.79 16.42
N PHE A 438 -30.27 -3.82 15.97
CA PHE A 438 -29.70 -5.00 15.31
C PHE A 438 -29.60 -6.20 16.25
N TRP A 439 -29.27 -5.98 17.54
CA TRP A 439 -29.28 -7.06 18.54
C TRP A 439 -30.68 -7.64 18.78
N LYS A 440 -31.74 -6.84 18.64
CA LYS A 440 -33.12 -7.32 18.77
C LYS A 440 -33.58 -8.12 17.55
N SER A 441 -33.24 -7.66 16.34
CA SER A 441 -33.70 -8.28 15.10
C SER A 441 -32.84 -9.46 14.65
N ASN A 442 -31.53 -9.44 14.97
CA ASN A 442 -30.52 -10.34 14.42
C ASN A 442 -29.44 -10.68 15.47
N PRO A 443 -29.80 -11.30 16.61
CA PRO A 443 -28.88 -11.50 17.74
C PRO A 443 -27.63 -12.33 17.41
N ASN A 444 -27.72 -13.35 16.55
CA ASN A 444 -26.58 -14.17 16.15
C ASN A 444 -25.64 -13.39 15.22
N SER A 445 -26.19 -12.62 14.29
CA SER A 445 -25.39 -11.76 13.41
C SER A 445 -24.76 -10.61 14.20
N ALA A 446 -25.48 -10.03 15.16
CA ALA A 446 -24.99 -8.95 16.02
C ALA A 446 -23.80 -9.37 16.90
N LYS A 447 -23.77 -10.63 17.35
CA LYS A 447 -22.60 -11.21 18.04
C LYS A 447 -21.31 -11.16 17.21
N LEU A 448 -21.43 -11.20 15.88
CA LEU A 448 -20.33 -11.27 14.91
C LEU A 448 -20.17 -9.96 14.13
N ALA A 449 -20.91 -8.91 14.50
CA ALA A 449 -20.84 -7.59 13.90
C ALA A 449 -19.54 -6.86 14.27
N GLY A 450 -19.03 -6.07 13.33
CA GLY A 450 -17.76 -5.37 13.47
C GLY A 450 -16.55 -6.27 13.22
N ILE A 451 -15.38 -5.64 13.14
CA ILE A 451 -14.09 -6.32 13.05
C ILE A 451 -13.63 -6.64 14.47
N GLN A 452 -13.56 -7.94 14.79
CA GLN A 452 -13.22 -8.46 16.12
C GLN A 452 -11.85 -9.17 16.09
N CYS A 453 -11.43 -9.74 17.21
CA CYS A 453 -10.13 -10.40 17.35
C CYS A 453 -9.87 -11.45 16.25
N GLU A 454 -10.88 -12.24 15.90
CA GLU A 454 -10.76 -13.36 14.97
C GLU A 454 -10.52 -12.92 13.51
N ASN A 455 -10.81 -11.67 13.14
CA ASN A 455 -10.47 -11.13 11.82
C ASN A 455 -8.95 -11.00 11.63
N CYS A 456 -8.20 -10.76 12.71
CA CYS A 456 -6.75 -10.59 12.69
C CYS A 456 -5.98 -11.83 13.20
N HIS A 457 -6.61 -12.65 14.05
CA HIS A 457 -5.98 -13.79 14.73
C HIS A 457 -6.52 -15.17 14.27
N GLY A 458 -7.44 -15.18 13.31
CA GLY A 458 -8.13 -16.38 12.83
C GLY A 458 -9.09 -16.96 13.86
N PRO A 459 -9.75 -18.10 13.54
CA PRO A 459 -10.78 -18.70 14.37
C PRO A 459 -10.32 -19.06 15.78
N GLN A 460 -11.16 -18.83 16.78
CA GLN A 460 -10.81 -18.99 18.19
C GLN A 460 -11.34 -20.28 18.81
N ALA A 461 -12.38 -20.88 18.23
CA ALA A 461 -12.96 -22.11 18.74
C ALA A 461 -12.40 -23.33 18.01
N ASN A 462 -12.16 -24.40 18.78
CA ASN A 462 -11.84 -25.75 18.30
C ASN A 462 -10.52 -25.93 17.51
N SER A 463 -9.75 -24.86 17.28
CA SER A 463 -8.43 -24.97 16.61
C SER A 463 -7.32 -25.51 17.51
N GLY A 464 -7.54 -25.53 18.83
CA GLY A 464 -6.51 -25.87 19.82
C GLY A 464 -5.43 -24.80 20.00
N GLN A 465 -5.54 -23.66 19.32
CA GLN A 465 -4.53 -22.59 19.34
C GLN A 465 -4.94 -21.36 20.18
N HIS A 466 -6.12 -21.35 20.80
CA HIS A 466 -6.53 -20.19 21.61
C HIS A 466 -5.63 -19.98 22.84
N GLN A 467 -5.16 -21.07 23.46
CA GLN A 467 -4.38 -21.05 24.70
C GLN A 467 -2.86 -21.22 24.48
N VAL A 468 -2.32 -20.97 23.28
CA VAL A 468 -0.86 -21.01 23.11
C VAL A 468 -0.21 -19.86 23.89
N SER A 469 0.60 -20.23 24.89
CA SER A 469 1.44 -19.31 25.64
C SER A 469 2.50 -18.68 24.72
N PRO A 470 2.91 -17.41 24.92
CA PRO A 470 4.13 -16.90 24.28
C PRO A 470 5.31 -17.77 24.71
N ASN A 471 5.81 -18.58 23.77
CA ASN A 471 6.61 -19.77 24.05
C ASN A 471 8.06 -19.55 24.53
N ASP A 472 8.47 -18.35 24.90
CA ASP A 472 9.90 -18.10 25.18
C ASP A 472 10.21 -16.87 26.07
N GLY A 473 9.21 -16.20 26.64
CA GLY A 473 9.45 -14.95 27.38
C GLY A 473 9.93 -13.79 26.49
N SER A 474 9.83 -13.92 25.16
CA SER A 474 10.25 -12.89 24.20
C SER A 474 9.39 -11.63 24.28
N PRO A 475 9.98 -10.44 24.00
CA PRO A 475 9.22 -9.20 23.83
C PRO A 475 8.25 -9.22 22.63
N ILE A 476 8.24 -10.24 21.79
CA ILE A 476 7.34 -10.36 20.63
C ILE A 476 6.76 -11.76 20.51
N ALA A 477 5.54 -11.87 20.00
CA ALA A 477 4.87 -13.15 19.77
C ALA A 477 4.90 -13.49 18.27
N VAL A 478 5.55 -14.59 17.92
CA VAL A 478 5.51 -15.17 16.56
C VAL A 478 4.92 -16.57 16.69
N ASN A 479 3.63 -16.71 16.35
CA ASN A 479 2.91 -17.98 16.51
C ASN A 479 1.81 -18.12 15.45
N SER A 480 1.08 -19.23 15.52
CA SER A 480 0.02 -19.60 14.57
C SER A 480 -1.13 -18.59 14.44
N ARG A 481 -1.33 -17.72 15.44
CA ARG A 481 -2.39 -16.70 15.50
C ARG A 481 -1.86 -15.26 15.41
N VAL A 482 -0.55 -15.04 15.40
CA VAL A 482 0.05 -13.70 15.34
C VAL A 482 0.98 -13.61 14.14
N SER A 483 0.61 -12.77 13.18
CA SER A 483 1.43 -12.43 12.02
C SER A 483 1.68 -10.93 11.98
N TYR A 484 2.92 -10.55 11.65
CA TYR A 484 3.32 -9.17 11.41
C TYR A 484 3.18 -8.78 9.94
N SER A 485 2.69 -9.69 9.09
CA SER A 485 2.49 -9.42 7.68
C SER A 485 1.47 -8.29 7.49
N ALA A 486 1.77 -7.34 6.60
CA ALA A 486 0.81 -6.31 6.20
C ALA A 486 -0.47 -6.90 5.61
N ASN A 487 -0.43 -8.17 5.17
CA ASN A 487 -1.56 -8.83 4.56
C ASN A 487 -2.71 -9.14 5.52
N VAL A 488 -2.44 -9.22 6.83
CA VAL A 488 -3.51 -9.29 7.83
C VAL A 488 -4.44 -8.08 7.66
N CYS A 489 -3.86 -6.89 7.48
CA CYS A 489 -4.60 -5.65 7.22
C CYS A 489 -5.12 -5.58 5.77
N ALA A 490 -4.35 -6.07 4.80
CA ALA A 490 -4.69 -6.04 3.39
C ALA A 490 -5.98 -6.79 3.06
N THR A 491 -6.34 -7.80 3.86
CA THR A 491 -7.62 -8.52 3.76
C THR A 491 -8.78 -7.55 3.49
N CYS A 492 -8.79 -6.41 4.19
CA CYS A 492 -9.79 -5.35 4.02
C CYS A 492 -9.22 -4.07 3.39
N HIS A 493 -8.00 -3.65 3.77
CA HIS A 493 -7.42 -2.36 3.41
C HIS A 493 -6.63 -2.34 2.09
N ALA A 494 -6.90 -3.28 1.18
CA ALA A 494 -6.35 -3.27 -0.17
C ALA A 494 -7.34 -2.80 -1.24
N ARG A 495 -8.64 -2.73 -0.93
CA ARG A 495 -9.71 -2.48 -1.92
C ARG A 495 -9.67 -1.06 -2.50
N ALA A 496 -9.09 -0.88 -3.67
CA ALA A 496 -9.05 0.43 -4.33
C ALA A 496 -10.40 0.82 -4.98
N PRO A 497 -10.71 2.12 -5.13
CA PRO A 497 -10.01 3.28 -4.57
C PRO A 497 -10.39 3.57 -3.11
N LYS A 498 -11.51 3.01 -2.62
CA LYS A 498 -12.12 3.38 -1.32
C LYS A 498 -11.35 2.93 -0.06
N HIS A 499 -10.43 1.97 -0.18
CA HIS A 499 -9.62 1.41 0.91
C HIS A 499 -8.17 1.15 0.44
N GLY A 500 -7.54 2.12 -0.23
CA GLY A 500 -6.25 1.93 -0.92
C GLY A 500 -4.97 1.96 -0.07
N ARG A 501 -5.06 2.01 1.28
CA ARG A 501 -3.88 2.21 2.16
C ARG A 501 -2.80 1.14 1.96
N PHE A 502 -3.19 -0.13 1.84
CA PHE A 502 -2.23 -1.22 1.58
C PHE A 502 -1.57 -1.06 0.20
N SER A 503 -2.35 -0.70 -0.82
CA SER A 503 -1.84 -0.50 -2.18
C SER A 503 -0.84 0.66 -2.26
N GLN A 504 -1.05 1.72 -1.47
CA GLN A 504 -0.08 2.80 -1.31
C GLN A 504 1.19 2.33 -0.57
N TRP A 505 1.03 1.65 0.56
CA TRP A 505 2.16 1.08 1.33
C TRP A 505 3.02 0.13 0.51
N LYS A 506 2.40 -0.72 -0.32
CA LYS A 506 3.07 -1.68 -1.21
C LYS A 506 4.06 -1.00 -2.16
N ASN A 507 3.84 0.28 -2.50
CA ASN A 507 4.72 1.06 -3.38
C ASN A 507 5.82 1.84 -2.64
N SER A 508 5.87 1.76 -1.31
CA SER A 508 6.86 2.45 -0.47
C SER A 508 8.14 1.62 -0.27
N GLY A 509 9.21 2.29 0.16
CA GLY A 509 10.43 1.60 0.62
C GLY A 509 10.22 0.73 1.85
N HIS A 510 9.20 1.01 2.68
CA HIS A 510 8.87 0.19 3.85
C HIS A 510 8.35 -1.20 3.50
N ALA A 511 7.78 -1.36 2.29
CA ALA A 511 7.39 -2.66 1.78
C ALA A 511 8.55 -3.46 1.17
N SER A 512 9.77 -2.92 1.11
CA SER A 512 10.94 -3.64 0.59
C SER A 512 11.49 -4.65 1.61
N TYR A 513 11.71 -5.89 1.17
CA TYR A 513 12.36 -6.92 1.99
C TYR A 513 13.88 -6.87 1.98
N ALA A 514 14.47 -5.99 1.16
CA ALA A 514 15.87 -5.64 1.30
C ALA A 514 16.19 -5.27 2.76
N THR A 515 15.27 -4.55 3.40
CA THR A 515 15.32 -4.22 4.84
C THR A 515 15.55 -5.45 5.73
N VAL A 516 14.93 -6.59 5.42
CA VAL A 516 15.09 -7.83 6.19
C VAL A 516 16.37 -8.58 5.82
N THR A 517 16.64 -8.74 4.52
CA THR A 517 17.75 -9.57 4.01
C THR A 517 19.12 -9.01 4.33
N PHE A 518 19.30 -7.69 4.32
CA PHE A 518 20.55 -7.04 4.73
C PHE A 518 20.95 -7.35 6.18
N ASN A 519 20.00 -7.81 7.00
CA ASN A 519 20.24 -8.13 8.41
C ASN A 519 20.40 -9.62 8.69
N SER A 520 20.32 -10.46 7.66
CA SER A 520 20.43 -11.91 7.81
C SER A 520 21.88 -12.36 7.85
N ASN A 521 22.18 -13.29 8.76
CA ASN A 521 23.44 -14.00 8.81
C ASN A 521 23.43 -15.14 7.77
N PRO A 522 24.59 -15.68 7.37
CA PRO A 522 24.67 -16.79 6.42
C PRO A 522 23.88 -18.05 6.81
N ASP A 523 23.59 -18.23 8.11
CA ASP A 523 22.78 -19.34 8.65
C ASP A 523 21.26 -19.07 8.64
N GLY A 524 20.82 -17.92 8.13
CA GLY A 524 19.42 -17.50 8.06
C GLY A 524 18.87 -16.86 9.34
N THR A 525 19.69 -16.75 10.41
CA THR A 525 19.34 -15.98 11.62
C THR A 525 19.43 -14.47 11.36
N LEU A 526 18.87 -13.65 12.25
CA LEU A 526 18.90 -12.19 12.13
C LEU A 526 19.83 -11.56 13.15
N SER A 527 20.59 -10.55 12.74
CA SER A 527 21.33 -9.69 13.68
C SER A 527 20.36 -8.92 14.58
N ALA A 528 20.41 -9.20 15.89
CA ALA A 528 19.60 -8.51 16.89
C ALA A 528 19.77 -6.98 16.86
N SER A 529 20.99 -6.51 16.58
CA SER A 529 21.33 -5.08 16.53
C SER A 529 20.85 -4.36 15.27
N CYS A 530 20.53 -5.11 14.21
CA CYS A 530 20.01 -4.55 12.96
C CYS A 530 18.49 -4.75 12.86
N ALA A 531 17.99 -5.91 13.28
CA ALA A 531 16.58 -6.26 13.23
C ALA A 531 15.68 -5.26 13.98
N CYS A 532 16.21 -4.58 15.01
CA CYS A 532 15.52 -3.54 15.77
C CYS A 532 14.97 -2.39 14.93
N CYS A 533 15.51 -2.16 13.72
CA CYS A 533 15.07 -1.07 12.84
C CYS A 533 14.61 -1.53 11.46
N HIS A 534 15.00 -2.72 10.99
CA HIS A 534 14.66 -3.16 9.62
C HIS A 534 13.73 -4.37 9.54
N THR A 535 13.12 -4.78 10.66
CA THR A 535 12.04 -5.77 10.65
C THR A 535 10.87 -5.25 11.48
N ALA A 536 9.63 -5.55 11.09
CA ALA A 536 8.46 -5.14 11.90
C ALA A 536 8.51 -5.75 13.31
N GLN A 537 8.88 -7.03 13.38
CA GLN A 537 9.06 -7.77 14.63
C GLN A 537 10.12 -7.12 15.53
N GLY A 538 11.32 -6.88 14.99
CA GLY A 538 12.43 -6.31 15.75
C GLY A 538 12.17 -4.88 16.19
N PHE A 539 11.52 -4.05 15.37
CA PHE A 539 11.10 -2.71 15.80
C PHE A 539 10.07 -2.77 16.92
N LYS A 540 9.12 -3.73 16.86
CA LYS A 540 8.19 -3.91 17.97
C LYS A 540 8.89 -4.32 19.26
N ALA A 541 9.90 -5.19 19.18
CA ALA A 541 10.74 -5.53 20.33
C ALA A 541 11.51 -4.30 20.84
N TYR A 542 12.06 -3.49 19.94
CA TYR A 542 12.84 -2.31 20.27
C TYR A 542 12.02 -1.27 21.04
N THR A 543 10.76 -1.04 20.65
CA THR A 543 9.88 -0.08 21.33
C THR A 543 9.68 -0.40 22.83
N LYS A 544 9.81 -1.67 23.23
CA LYS A 544 9.72 -2.09 24.64
C LYS A 544 10.98 -1.79 25.44
N ILE A 545 12.15 -1.76 24.82
CA ILE A 545 13.42 -1.48 25.51
C ILE A 545 13.83 -0.01 25.44
N LEU A 546 13.35 0.74 24.44
CA LEU A 546 13.61 2.18 24.25
C LEU A 546 13.59 3.01 25.55
N PRO A 547 12.65 2.82 26.49
CA PRO A 547 12.61 3.59 27.74
C PRO A 547 13.86 3.45 28.63
N THR A 548 14.58 2.33 28.50
CA THR A 548 15.77 1.99 29.31
C THR A 548 17.04 1.79 28.49
N ALA A 549 16.91 1.75 27.15
CA ALA A 549 18.00 1.47 26.24
C ALA A 549 19.06 2.57 26.23
N ASN A 550 18.69 3.82 26.51
CA ASN A 550 19.58 4.98 26.50
C ASN A 550 20.46 5.05 25.23
N GLY A 551 19.84 4.89 24.06
CA GLY A 551 20.51 4.83 22.75
C GLY A 551 21.16 3.50 22.38
N ASN A 552 21.11 2.49 23.24
CA ASN A 552 21.55 1.13 22.90
C ASN A 552 20.56 0.44 21.95
N ARG A 553 21.09 -0.28 20.96
CA ARG A 553 20.32 -1.06 19.97
C ARG A 553 20.34 -2.57 20.21
N ALA A 554 21.07 -3.03 21.23
CA ALA A 554 21.22 -4.45 21.51
C ALA A 554 19.93 -5.02 22.12
N LEU A 555 19.09 -5.59 21.26
CA LEU A 555 18.06 -6.52 21.73
C LEU A 555 18.77 -7.72 22.37
N THR A 556 18.51 -7.98 23.66
CA THR A 556 19.17 -9.05 24.42
C THR A 556 18.82 -10.45 23.90
N ALA A 557 17.66 -10.62 23.25
CA ALA A 557 17.31 -11.78 22.45
C ALA A 557 16.19 -11.44 21.45
N LEU A 558 16.28 -11.97 20.24
CA LEU A 558 15.13 -12.20 19.36
C LEU A 558 14.61 -13.63 19.62
N PRO A 559 13.32 -13.94 19.38
CA PRO A 559 12.85 -15.33 19.38
C PRO A 559 13.74 -16.17 18.48
N ALA A 560 14.17 -17.35 18.94
CA ALA A 560 14.92 -18.29 18.09
C ALA A 560 14.12 -18.71 16.84
N SER A 561 12.79 -18.65 16.91
CA SER A 561 11.89 -18.90 15.78
C SER A 561 11.88 -17.79 14.74
N LEU A 562 12.37 -16.58 15.05
CA LEU A 562 12.43 -15.47 14.11
C LEU A 562 13.67 -15.59 13.23
N THR A 563 13.46 -15.89 11.96
CA THR A 563 14.50 -16.06 10.95
C THR A 563 14.17 -15.19 9.75
N VAL A 564 15.07 -15.14 8.76
CA VAL A 564 14.74 -14.52 7.48
C VAL A 564 13.42 -15.09 6.92
N ASN A 565 13.13 -16.38 7.08
CA ASN A 565 11.95 -17.05 6.51
C ASN A 565 10.59 -16.52 7.02
N ASN A 566 10.52 -15.88 8.19
CA ASN A 566 9.26 -15.41 8.76
C ASN A 566 9.32 -13.97 9.28
N ALA A 567 10.45 -13.28 9.13
CA ALA A 567 10.55 -11.85 9.37
C ALA A 567 9.82 -11.06 8.28
N GLU A 568 9.19 -9.96 8.68
CA GLU A 568 8.47 -9.07 7.78
C GLU A 568 9.22 -7.73 7.68
N PRO A 569 9.14 -7.01 6.54
CA PRO A 569 9.69 -5.67 6.45
C PRO A 569 8.87 -4.70 7.33
N ILE A 570 9.05 -3.40 7.18
CA ILE A 570 8.31 -2.42 7.99
C ILE A 570 6.83 -2.37 7.56
N THR A 571 5.97 -3.09 8.29
CA THR A 571 4.53 -3.21 8.02
C THR A 571 3.67 -2.27 8.87
N CYS A 572 2.36 -2.29 8.65
CA CYS A 572 1.38 -1.52 9.41
C CYS A 572 1.54 -1.70 10.93
N SER A 573 1.83 -2.92 11.39
CA SER A 573 1.97 -3.27 12.81
C SER A 573 3.24 -2.72 13.48
N ALA A 574 4.24 -2.33 12.70
CA ALA A 574 5.43 -1.65 13.20
C ALA A 574 5.07 -0.21 13.65
N CYS A 575 4.26 0.48 12.84
CA CYS A 575 3.89 1.86 13.09
C CYS A 575 2.65 1.99 13.99
N HIS A 576 1.62 1.18 13.76
CA HIS A 576 0.34 1.33 14.42
C HIS A 576 0.19 0.46 15.68
N LEU A 577 -0.45 1.03 16.70
CA LEU A 577 -0.98 0.27 17.83
C LEU A 577 -2.31 -0.39 17.45
N VAL A 578 -2.23 -1.57 16.84
CA VAL A 578 -3.36 -2.29 16.22
C VAL A 578 -4.52 -2.67 17.15
N HIS A 579 -4.37 -2.48 18.46
CA HIS A 579 -5.42 -2.72 19.47
C HIS A 579 -5.91 -1.44 20.15
N SER A 580 -5.34 -0.28 19.81
CA SER A 580 -5.59 1.00 20.47
C SER A 580 -6.46 1.93 19.62
N GLU A 581 -6.85 3.07 20.20
CA GLU A 581 -7.92 3.94 19.70
C GLU A 581 -7.63 4.59 18.34
N GLY A 582 -8.59 4.40 17.43
CA GLY A 582 -8.82 5.28 16.29
C GLY A 582 -10.29 5.20 15.94
N LYS A 583 -11.12 6.03 16.57
CA LYS A 583 -12.47 6.28 16.04
C LYS A 583 -12.32 7.25 14.89
N SER A 584 -12.68 6.85 13.69
CA SER A 584 -13.12 7.81 12.68
C SER A 584 -14.60 8.10 12.97
N VAL A 585 -14.91 8.90 13.99
CA VAL A 585 -16.27 9.43 14.11
C VAL A 585 -16.44 10.49 13.03
N ALA A 586 -16.99 10.08 11.89
CA ALA A 586 -17.48 10.96 10.83
C ALA A 586 -18.76 11.73 11.26
N ALA A 587 -19.13 11.67 12.53
CA ALA A 587 -20.34 12.27 13.06
C ALA A 587 -20.05 13.08 14.33
N GLU A 588 -19.30 14.17 14.19
CA GLU A 588 -19.53 15.36 15.01
C GLU A 588 -19.66 16.58 14.09
N VAL A 589 -20.92 16.98 13.88
CA VAL A 589 -21.38 18.36 13.70
C VAL A 589 -20.52 19.26 12.80
N GLY A 590 -20.78 19.21 11.48
CA GLY A 590 -20.47 20.29 10.54
C GLY A 590 -19.05 20.32 10.00
N ASN A 591 -18.84 19.70 8.84
CA ASN A 591 -17.76 19.93 7.86
C ASN A 591 -16.29 20.04 8.34
N ALA A 592 -15.99 19.75 9.61
CA ALA A 592 -14.63 19.60 10.08
C ALA A 592 -14.32 18.10 10.12
N TYR A 593 -13.55 17.64 9.13
CA TYR A 593 -12.84 16.36 9.22
C TYR A 593 -11.83 16.49 10.37
N GLN A 594 -12.29 16.31 11.61
CA GLN A 594 -11.37 16.27 12.75
C GLN A 594 -10.63 14.95 12.68
N ASP A 595 -9.32 15.05 12.44
CA ASP A 595 -8.38 13.94 12.46
C ASP A 595 -8.23 13.43 13.91
N VAL A 596 -9.23 12.70 14.41
CA VAL A 596 -9.19 11.96 15.69
C VAL A 596 -8.19 10.78 15.66
N ASN A 597 -7.29 10.72 14.67
CA ASN A 597 -6.18 9.76 14.56
C ASN A 597 -5.06 9.95 15.60
N ALA A 598 -5.25 10.78 16.63
CA ALA A 598 -4.20 11.15 17.58
C ALA A 598 -3.65 9.98 18.44
N ALA A 599 -4.30 8.81 18.47
CA ALA A 599 -3.98 7.75 19.45
C ALA A 599 -3.44 6.42 18.91
N ASN A 600 -3.19 6.30 17.59
CA ASN A 600 -2.92 4.99 16.97
C ASN A 600 -1.47 4.68 16.58
N LEU A 601 -0.49 5.52 16.94
CA LEU A 601 0.92 5.29 16.62
C LEU A 601 1.69 4.70 17.81
N THR A 602 2.67 3.85 17.52
CA THR A 602 3.54 3.25 18.53
C THR A 602 4.35 4.34 19.26
N PRO A 603 4.26 4.46 20.60
CA PRO A 603 5.02 5.43 21.36
C PRO A 603 6.52 5.09 21.33
N VAL A 604 7.33 6.12 21.13
CA VAL A 604 8.79 6.02 21.09
C VAL A 604 9.47 7.03 22.02
N GLY A 605 8.73 7.68 22.92
CA GLY A 605 9.21 8.65 23.91
C GLY A 605 8.39 8.63 25.20
N SER A 606 8.88 9.32 26.23
CA SER A 606 8.21 9.41 27.54
C SER A 606 6.99 10.32 27.53
N ILE A 607 6.89 11.21 26.55
CA ILE A 607 5.74 12.08 26.29
C ILE A 607 5.37 12.04 24.81
N ALA A 608 4.10 12.33 24.50
CA ALA A 608 3.64 12.41 23.12
C ALA A 608 4.47 13.44 22.32
N GLY A 609 4.83 13.09 21.08
CA GLY A 609 5.61 13.97 20.22
C GLY A 609 7.11 14.05 20.53
N SER A 610 7.63 13.10 21.30
CA SER A 610 9.06 12.97 21.64
C SER A 610 9.62 11.58 21.35
N THR A 611 10.94 11.47 21.29
CA THR A 611 11.66 10.19 21.31
C THR A 611 12.41 10.01 22.62
N TYR A 612 12.66 8.76 23.02
CA TYR A 612 13.71 8.41 23.97
C TYR A 612 15.09 8.72 23.34
N MET A 613 16.17 8.57 24.11
CA MET A 613 17.53 8.68 23.59
C MET A 613 17.74 7.66 22.47
N LEU A 614 18.06 8.14 21.27
CA LEU A 614 18.25 7.32 20.09
C LEU A 614 19.71 6.89 19.91
N PRO A 615 19.99 5.90 19.06
CA PRO A 615 21.36 5.50 18.73
C PRO A 615 22.18 6.62 18.10
N SER A 616 21.52 7.63 17.52
CA SER A 616 22.13 8.89 17.07
C SER A 616 22.48 9.86 18.20
N GLY A 617 22.40 9.47 19.47
CA GLY A 617 22.93 10.27 20.58
C GLY A 617 22.09 11.48 21.01
N PHE A 618 20.90 11.64 20.45
CA PHE A 618 19.95 12.66 20.90
C PHE A 618 18.55 12.09 21.03
N ALA A 619 17.72 12.82 21.77
CA ALA A 619 16.27 12.67 21.79
C ALA A 619 15.63 13.82 21.01
N ALA A 620 14.65 13.54 20.16
CA ALA A 620 13.88 14.54 19.45
C ALA A 620 12.64 14.92 20.27
N ASN A 621 12.46 16.21 20.54
CA ASN A 621 11.33 16.73 21.30
C ASN A 621 10.52 17.71 20.45
N GLY A 622 9.20 17.74 20.66
CA GLY A 622 8.28 18.69 20.01
C GLY A 622 8.08 18.44 18.52
N VAL A 623 8.13 17.18 18.07
CA VAL A 623 8.04 16.79 16.65
C VAL A 623 6.73 16.06 16.30
N GLY A 624 5.79 15.98 17.26
CA GLY A 624 4.49 15.34 17.08
C GLY A 624 4.60 13.89 16.59
N LYS A 625 3.68 13.47 15.71
CA LYS A 625 3.71 12.12 15.10
C LYS A 625 5.03 11.76 14.39
N GLY A 626 5.84 12.76 14.01
CA GLY A 626 7.17 12.57 13.42
C GLY A 626 8.19 11.89 14.32
N ALA A 627 7.95 11.86 15.64
CA ALA A 627 8.80 11.14 16.59
C ALA A 627 9.02 9.67 16.18
N LEU A 628 7.94 9.00 15.74
CA LEU A 628 7.99 7.61 15.28
C LEU A 628 8.93 7.45 14.07
N CYS A 629 8.88 8.38 13.12
CA CYS A 629 9.75 8.36 11.95
C CYS A 629 11.22 8.53 12.36
N ILE A 630 11.51 9.53 13.21
CA ILE A 630 12.88 9.83 13.67
C ILE A 630 13.48 8.66 14.46
N ALA A 631 12.67 7.85 15.14
CA ALA A 631 13.16 6.67 15.87
C ALA A 631 13.85 5.64 14.95
N CYS A 632 13.50 5.58 13.67
CA CYS A 632 14.18 4.76 12.66
C CYS A 632 15.12 5.57 11.76
N HIS A 633 14.76 6.82 11.46
CA HIS A 633 15.51 7.71 10.57
C HIS A 633 16.50 8.58 11.36
N ASN A 634 17.53 7.94 11.91
CA ASN A 634 18.64 8.62 12.59
C ASN A 634 20.01 7.94 12.35
N SER A 635 21.08 8.74 12.44
CA SER A 635 22.42 8.42 11.89
C SER A 635 23.31 7.44 12.67
N ARG A 636 22.84 6.78 13.75
CA ARG A 636 23.57 5.81 14.62
C ARG A 636 25.07 6.10 14.89
N GLN A 637 25.43 6.36 16.15
CA GLN A 637 26.77 6.76 16.64
C GLN A 637 27.83 5.64 16.73
N GLY A 638 27.71 4.56 15.96
CA GLY A 638 28.80 3.59 15.75
C GLY A 638 29.26 2.67 16.89
N ILE A 639 28.80 2.80 18.15
CA ILE A 639 29.20 1.86 19.23
C ILE A 639 28.14 0.78 19.51
N SER A 640 28.60 -0.46 19.66
CA SER A 640 27.77 -1.63 20.00
C SER A 640 27.59 -1.81 21.52
N GLY A 641 28.30 -1.01 22.33
CA GLY A 641 28.19 -0.99 23.79
C GLY A 641 28.66 0.36 24.37
N GLY A 642 27.98 0.84 25.41
CA GLY A 642 28.20 2.17 26.02
C GLY A 642 27.11 3.20 25.69
N ALA A 643 27.16 4.38 26.32
CA ALA A 643 26.24 5.48 26.03
C ALA A 643 26.57 6.12 24.67
N PRO A 644 25.56 6.48 23.86
CA PRO A 644 25.77 7.03 22.52
C PRO A 644 26.50 8.39 22.54
N PHE A 645 27.26 8.62 21.47
CA PHE A 645 28.00 9.82 21.10
C PHE A 645 27.21 11.07 20.72
N LEU A 646 27.86 12.20 20.43
CA LEU A 646 27.46 13.09 19.33
C LEU A 646 28.69 13.34 18.45
N HIS A 647 28.54 13.23 17.13
CA HIS A 647 29.59 13.56 16.16
C HIS A 647 29.52 15.06 15.84
N GLU A 648 29.88 15.87 16.84
CA GLU A 648 29.78 17.33 16.85
C GLU A 648 31.13 17.96 17.28
N ASP A 649 31.24 19.29 17.25
CA ASP A 649 32.43 19.95 17.78
C ASP A 649 32.63 19.63 19.27
N GLY A 650 33.85 19.26 19.64
CA GLY A 650 34.17 18.80 21.00
C GLY A 650 33.87 17.32 21.26
N ASP A 651 33.56 16.52 20.22
CA ASP A 651 33.47 15.06 20.30
C ASP A 651 34.70 14.45 21.01
N THR A 652 34.48 14.01 22.24
CA THR A 652 35.52 13.44 23.13
C THR A 652 35.98 12.05 22.70
N LYS A 653 35.26 11.40 21.79
CA LYS A 653 35.64 10.10 21.22
C LYS A 653 36.43 10.25 19.94
N PHE A 654 36.36 11.40 19.27
CA PHE A 654 37.20 11.71 18.13
C PHE A 654 38.70 11.64 18.51
N GLY A 655 39.49 10.99 17.68
CA GLY A 655 40.88 10.60 17.94
C GLY A 655 41.08 9.32 18.75
N THR A 656 40.05 8.80 19.44
CA THR A 656 40.18 7.67 20.39
C THR A 656 39.62 6.34 19.87
N LEU A 657 38.80 6.38 18.82
CA LEU A 657 38.20 5.19 18.23
C LEU A 657 39.25 4.42 17.44
N ALA A 658 39.20 3.08 17.45
CA ALA A 658 40.05 2.27 16.59
C ALA A 658 39.77 2.51 15.10
N SER A 659 38.53 2.93 14.77
CA SER A 659 38.09 3.26 13.43
C SER A 659 36.92 4.24 13.41
N TYR A 660 36.81 5.05 12.36
CA TYR A 660 35.63 5.90 12.11
C TYR A 660 34.74 5.29 11.03
N GLY A 661 33.49 5.01 11.39
CA GLY A 661 32.44 4.70 10.41
C GLY A 661 31.80 5.97 9.86
N ALA A 662 31.27 5.91 8.65
CA ALA A 662 30.33 6.91 8.16
C ALA A 662 29.02 6.88 8.98
N PRO A 663 28.24 7.97 9.03
CA PRO A 663 26.92 7.94 9.63
C PRO A 663 26.08 6.83 8.97
N HIS A 664 25.26 6.15 9.77
CA HIS A 664 24.33 5.17 9.24
C HIS A 664 23.30 5.88 8.35
N GLU A 665 22.94 5.25 7.24
CA GLU A 665 21.92 5.75 6.32
C GLU A 665 20.60 6.08 7.05
N ALA A 666 19.81 6.98 6.46
CA ALA A 666 18.61 7.59 7.04
C ALA A 666 18.89 8.69 8.08
N CYS A 667 19.64 9.71 7.70
CA CYS A 667 20.03 10.83 8.58
C CYS A 667 18.97 11.94 8.73
N GLN A 668 17.71 11.67 8.35
CA GLN A 668 16.67 12.71 8.29
C GLN A 668 16.42 13.36 9.66
N GLY A 669 16.38 12.57 10.73
CA GLY A 669 16.22 13.07 12.08
C GLY A 669 17.36 13.99 12.49
N ASP A 670 18.60 13.62 12.19
CA ASP A 670 19.79 14.38 12.54
C ASP A 670 19.81 15.75 11.86
N VAL A 671 19.61 15.79 10.54
CA VAL A 671 19.59 17.03 9.75
C VAL A 671 18.42 17.92 10.16
N LEU A 672 17.23 17.35 10.32
CA LEU A 672 16.04 18.08 10.75
C LEU A 672 16.23 18.70 12.14
N MET A 673 16.91 17.99 13.04
CA MET A 673 17.19 18.44 14.41
C MET A 673 18.45 19.29 14.54
N GLY A 674 19.25 19.42 13.47
CA GLY A 674 20.49 20.20 13.45
C GLY A 674 21.62 19.58 14.27
N ARG A 675 21.78 18.25 14.19
CA ARG A 675 22.68 17.44 15.02
C ARG A 675 23.69 16.67 14.18
N ASN A 676 24.75 16.18 14.85
CA ASN A 676 25.73 15.26 14.28
C ASN A 676 26.46 15.76 13.05
N ALA A 677 26.86 17.03 13.04
CA ALA A 677 27.79 17.56 12.04
C ALA A 677 28.93 18.30 12.74
N TYR A 678 30.13 18.22 12.18
CA TYR A 678 31.30 18.96 12.65
C TYR A 678 31.36 20.37 12.06
N TRP A 679 32.11 21.25 12.73
CA TRP A 679 32.38 22.63 12.37
C TRP A 679 31.16 23.54 12.35
N MET A 680 30.27 23.41 13.34
CA MET A 680 29.07 24.25 13.47
C MET A 680 29.16 25.23 14.64
N GLY A 681 30.14 25.05 15.53
CA GLY A 681 30.33 25.81 16.77
C GLY A 681 29.64 25.15 17.96
N THR A 682 30.40 24.82 19.01
CA THR A 682 29.94 24.06 20.19
C THR A 682 28.73 24.68 20.90
N SER A 683 28.58 26.00 20.89
CA SER A 683 27.46 26.70 21.51
C SER A 683 26.17 26.72 20.69
N ARG A 684 26.20 26.22 19.45
CA ARG A 684 25.10 26.31 18.48
C ARG A 684 24.30 25.03 18.32
N TYR A 685 24.78 23.90 18.82
CA TYR A 685 24.01 22.66 18.81
C TYR A 685 22.83 22.73 19.79
N ASN A 686 21.80 21.92 19.55
CA ASN A 686 20.57 21.90 20.35
C ASN A 686 19.81 23.23 20.46
N SER A 687 19.99 24.13 19.50
CA SER A 687 19.46 25.49 19.61
C SER A 687 18.57 25.84 18.41
N PRO A 688 17.76 26.91 18.51
CA PRO A 688 16.96 27.40 17.39
C PRO A 688 17.79 27.87 16.17
N GLN A 689 19.12 27.97 16.31
CA GLN A 689 20.03 28.35 15.24
C GLN A 689 20.32 27.19 14.28
N THR A 690 20.52 25.98 14.81
CA THR A 690 20.83 24.78 14.00
C THR A 690 19.60 23.93 13.72
N ARG A 691 18.61 23.93 14.62
CA ARG A 691 17.38 23.17 14.45
C ARG A 691 16.50 23.74 13.32
N SER A 692 15.99 22.84 12.47
CA SER A 692 15.15 23.23 11.34
C SER A 692 13.85 23.91 11.77
N LYS A 693 13.41 24.89 11.00
CA LYS A 693 12.05 25.44 11.15
C LYS A 693 10.96 24.42 10.79
N HIS A 694 11.24 23.49 9.87
CA HIS A 694 10.32 22.41 9.52
C HIS A 694 10.11 21.41 10.67
N SER A 695 11.04 21.34 11.63
CA SER A 695 10.91 20.48 12.83
C SER A 695 9.90 20.99 13.87
N TYR A 696 9.33 22.18 13.66
CA TYR A 696 8.28 22.78 14.49
C TYR A 696 6.90 22.72 13.83
N ILE A 697 6.81 22.18 12.60
CA ILE A 697 5.53 21.90 11.97
C ILE A 697 4.83 20.82 12.78
N ALA A 698 3.56 21.05 13.13
CA ALA A 698 2.74 20.08 13.83
C ALA A 698 2.77 18.73 13.09
N ASP A 699 2.94 17.63 13.83
CA ASP A 699 3.11 16.29 13.24
C ASP A 699 4.18 16.24 12.13
N THR A 700 5.37 16.70 12.49
CA THR A 700 6.56 16.74 11.61
C THR A 700 6.71 15.41 10.83
N CYS A 701 7.23 15.47 9.61
CA CYS A 701 7.25 14.37 8.63
C CYS A 701 5.85 13.96 8.13
N VAL A 702 4.89 13.65 9.01
CA VAL A 702 3.54 13.19 8.62
C VAL A 702 2.81 14.26 7.81
N THR A 703 2.90 15.52 8.22
CA THR A 703 2.28 16.66 7.52
C THR A 703 2.77 16.83 6.07
N CYS A 704 4.00 16.42 5.75
CA CYS A 704 4.50 16.56 4.38
C CYS A 704 4.45 15.26 3.58
N HIS A 705 4.64 14.11 4.25
CA HIS A 705 4.79 12.81 3.59
C HIS A 705 3.52 11.96 3.60
N MET A 706 2.51 12.33 4.40
CA MET A 706 1.27 11.56 4.56
C MET A 706 -0.01 12.40 4.43
N GLU A 707 0.07 13.73 4.49
CA GLU A 707 -1.09 14.62 4.34
C GLU A 707 -1.73 14.49 2.95
N LEU A 708 -3.00 14.88 2.88
CA LEU A 708 -3.86 14.84 1.70
C LEU A 708 -3.35 15.81 0.62
N THR A 709 -2.46 15.34 -0.26
CA THR A 709 -2.03 16.07 -1.46
C THR A 709 -2.90 15.68 -2.65
N THR A 710 -2.90 16.51 -3.70
CA THR A 710 -3.74 16.29 -4.90
C THR A 710 -3.61 14.87 -5.50
N LEU A 711 -4.75 14.33 -5.94
CA LEU A 711 -5.04 12.93 -6.17
C LEU A 711 -4.28 12.26 -7.34
N ASP A 712 -3.55 11.18 -7.04
CA ASP A 712 -3.60 10.02 -7.94
C ASP A 712 -4.93 9.28 -7.69
N LEU A 713 -5.95 9.63 -8.50
CA LEU A 713 -7.30 9.07 -8.43
C LEU A 713 -7.35 7.55 -8.60
N THR A 714 -6.25 6.92 -9.03
CA THR A 714 -6.21 5.46 -9.19
C THR A 714 -5.93 4.72 -7.89
N LEU A 715 -5.34 5.39 -6.88
CA LEU A 715 -4.88 4.77 -5.62
C LEU A 715 -5.40 5.46 -4.34
N ALA A 716 -6.07 6.61 -4.46
CA ALA A 716 -6.65 7.32 -3.34
C ALA A 716 -7.99 7.97 -3.72
N GLU A 717 -8.89 8.10 -2.75
CA GLU A 717 -10.05 9.01 -2.83
C GLU A 717 -9.72 10.34 -2.13
N PRO A 718 -10.38 11.46 -2.48
CA PRO A 718 -10.26 12.71 -1.74
C PRO A 718 -10.50 12.45 -0.24
N GLY A 719 -9.55 12.84 0.62
CA GLY A 719 -9.64 12.59 2.07
C GLY A 719 -8.84 11.39 2.59
N GLN A 720 -8.13 10.61 1.74
CA GLN A 720 -7.27 9.52 2.20
C GLN A 720 -5.79 9.91 2.39
N THR A 721 -5.24 9.62 3.58
CA THR A 721 -3.81 9.77 3.93
C THR A 721 -2.91 8.91 3.04
N ARG A 722 -1.73 9.42 2.66
CA ARG A 722 -0.76 8.71 1.82
C ARG A 722 0.16 7.78 2.63
N HIS A 723 0.13 6.50 2.30
CA HIS A 723 1.02 5.49 2.88
C HIS A 723 2.18 5.09 1.95
N ASP A 724 2.40 5.83 0.87
CA ASP A 724 3.63 5.69 0.06
C ASP A 724 4.77 6.60 0.55
N PHE A 725 4.49 7.48 1.53
CA PHE A 725 5.42 8.34 2.27
C PHE A 725 6.19 9.35 1.41
N LYS A 726 5.69 9.66 0.22
CA LYS A 726 6.31 10.61 -0.71
C LYS A 726 5.67 11.99 -0.56
N ALA A 727 6.48 12.99 -0.23
CA ALA A 727 6.07 14.38 -0.30
C ALA A 727 5.93 14.82 -1.76
N THR A 728 4.88 15.57 -2.06
CA THR A 728 4.66 16.19 -3.36
C THR A 728 5.23 17.60 -3.39
N THR A 729 5.51 18.13 -4.58
CA THR A 729 6.07 19.48 -4.73
C THR A 729 5.08 20.58 -4.34
N ASP A 730 3.76 20.34 -4.47
CA ASP A 730 2.71 21.28 -4.07
C ASP A 730 2.59 21.45 -2.53
N VAL A 731 3.05 20.49 -1.72
CA VAL A 731 2.98 20.60 -0.26
C VAL A 731 3.82 21.77 0.28
N CYS A 732 4.95 22.07 -0.38
CA CYS A 732 5.81 23.19 -0.01
C CYS A 732 5.14 24.55 -0.26
N ASN A 733 4.30 24.64 -1.31
CA ASN A 733 3.64 25.87 -1.73
C ASN A 733 2.57 26.35 -0.74
N LYS A 734 2.17 25.49 0.21
CA LYS A 734 1.28 25.88 1.33
C LYS A 734 1.92 26.92 2.25
N CYS A 735 3.25 27.00 2.30
CA CYS A 735 3.98 27.91 3.19
C CYS A 735 5.02 28.77 2.47
N HIS A 736 5.57 28.30 1.35
CA HIS A 736 6.63 28.99 0.60
C HIS A 736 6.09 29.53 -0.72
N THR A 737 6.29 30.82 -0.99
CA THR A 737 5.86 31.47 -2.25
C THR A 737 7.03 31.97 -3.11
N SER A 738 8.25 32.03 -2.56
CA SER A 738 9.44 32.58 -3.22
C SER A 738 10.53 31.54 -3.51
N TYR A 739 10.42 30.33 -2.97
CA TYR A 739 11.40 29.26 -3.11
C TYR A 739 10.68 27.96 -3.40
N SER A 740 11.22 27.15 -4.30
CA SER A 740 10.72 25.82 -4.63
C SER A 740 11.69 24.76 -4.10
N ALA A 741 11.21 23.52 -3.96
CA ALA A 741 12.10 22.41 -3.59
C ALA A 741 13.24 22.26 -4.61
N GLU A 742 12.92 22.41 -5.90
CA GLU A 742 13.88 22.23 -7.00
C GLU A 742 15.02 23.25 -6.95
N SER A 743 14.77 24.51 -6.56
CA SER A 743 15.82 25.52 -6.45
C SER A 743 16.79 25.25 -5.31
N VAL A 744 16.29 24.75 -4.16
CA VAL A 744 17.13 24.30 -3.04
C VAL A 744 17.95 23.07 -3.44
N GLN A 745 17.30 22.07 -4.02
CA GLN A 745 17.90 20.78 -4.36
C GLN A 745 18.96 20.88 -5.47
N SER A 746 18.79 21.78 -6.44
CA SER A 746 19.80 22.06 -7.47
C SER A 746 21.04 22.72 -6.89
N THR A 747 20.85 23.70 -5.99
CA THR A 747 21.97 24.35 -5.28
C THR A 747 22.72 23.36 -4.38
N PHE A 748 21.98 22.47 -3.70
CA PHE A 748 22.54 21.39 -2.90
C PHE A 748 23.40 20.46 -3.73
N ASP A 749 22.90 19.95 -4.86
CA ASP A 749 23.64 19.02 -5.72
C ASP A 749 24.97 19.61 -6.21
N ALA A 750 24.95 20.88 -6.64
CA ALA A 750 26.16 21.57 -7.09
C ALA A 750 27.21 21.68 -5.97
N LYS A 751 26.80 22.07 -4.76
CA LYS A 751 27.71 22.16 -3.60
C LYS A 751 28.20 20.78 -3.15
N LEU A 752 27.32 19.77 -3.11
CA LEU A 752 27.68 18.41 -2.75
C LEU A 752 28.72 17.85 -3.74
N GLN A 753 28.55 18.10 -5.04
CA GLN A 753 29.52 17.68 -6.05
C GLN A 753 30.89 18.35 -5.86
N ALA A 754 30.91 19.67 -5.59
CA ALA A 754 32.15 20.40 -5.31
C ALA A 754 32.89 19.85 -4.08
N ILE A 755 32.16 19.52 -3.01
CA ILE A 755 32.75 18.94 -1.79
C ILE A 755 33.25 17.53 -2.04
N LYS A 756 32.51 16.68 -2.77
CA LYS A 756 32.97 15.34 -3.13
C LYS A 756 34.29 15.39 -3.91
N ALA A 757 34.45 16.36 -4.81
CA ALA A 757 35.70 16.59 -5.52
C ALA A 757 36.82 17.10 -4.59
N ALA A 758 36.53 18.07 -3.71
CA ALA A 758 37.51 18.61 -2.77
C ALA A 758 38.01 17.55 -1.77
N VAL A 759 37.10 16.73 -1.21
CA VAL A 759 37.46 15.59 -0.34
C VAL A 759 38.29 14.57 -1.10
N GLY A 760 37.88 14.21 -2.32
CA GLY A 760 38.65 13.31 -3.17
C GLY A 760 40.07 13.83 -3.43
N TYR A 761 40.21 15.12 -3.72
CA TYR A 761 41.52 15.75 -3.92
C TYR A 761 42.37 15.77 -2.65
N ALA A 762 41.79 16.10 -1.49
CA ALA A 762 42.49 16.05 -0.20
C ALA A 762 43.03 14.64 0.09
N ILE A 763 42.26 13.60 -0.25
CA ILE A 763 42.70 12.20 -0.14
C ILE A 763 43.90 11.92 -1.06
N LEU A 764 43.89 12.42 -2.30
CA LEU A 764 45.03 12.29 -3.21
C LEU A 764 46.28 13.00 -2.70
N GLN A 765 46.15 14.20 -2.11
CA GLN A 765 47.28 14.91 -1.53
C GLN A 765 47.93 14.11 -0.40
N ILE A 766 47.13 13.50 0.49
CA ILE A 766 47.66 12.64 1.55
C ILE A 766 48.37 11.42 0.96
N LYS A 767 47.78 10.81 -0.07
CA LYS A 767 48.32 9.59 -0.67
C LYS A 767 49.63 9.82 -1.41
N PHE A 768 49.73 10.91 -2.14
CA PHE A 768 50.88 11.22 -2.99
C PHE A 768 51.82 12.26 -2.35
N ASP A 769 51.73 12.47 -1.03
CA ASP A 769 52.51 13.48 -0.28
C ASP A 769 52.59 14.83 -1.02
N ASN A 770 51.43 15.31 -1.48
CA ASN A 770 51.20 16.54 -2.26
C ASN A 770 51.71 16.55 -3.71
N VAL A 771 52.28 15.46 -4.23
CA VAL A 771 52.78 15.35 -5.61
C VAL A 771 51.83 14.48 -6.45
N ILE A 772 50.65 15.00 -6.74
CA ILE A 772 49.61 14.25 -7.47
C ILE A 772 50.03 14.07 -8.95
N PRO A 773 49.99 12.83 -9.51
CA PRO A 773 50.33 12.61 -10.91
C PRO A 773 49.42 13.37 -11.88
N ALA A 774 49.97 13.83 -13.01
CA ALA A 774 49.22 14.55 -14.04
C ALA A 774 48.00 13.76 -14.52
N ASN A 775 46.90 14.46 -14.81
CA ASN A 775 45.61 13.89 -15.22
C ASN A 775 45.00 12.91 -14.19
N THR A 776 45.34 13.07 -12.90
CA THR A 776 44.73 12.32 -11.81
C THR A 776 43.70 13.17 -11.09
N SER A 777 42.47 12.67 -10.97
CA SER A 777 41.40 13.28 -10.19
C SER A 777 40.71 12.24 -9.33
N ALA A 778 40.07 12.69 -8.26
CA ALA A 778 39.38 11.83 -7.32
C ALA A 778 38.08 12.48 -6.89
N VAL A 779 37.01 11.69 -6.84
CA VAL A 779 35.71 12.15 -6.36
C VAL A 779 35.24 11.17 -5.29
N LEU A 780 34.84 11.71 -4.14
CA LEU A 780 34.25 10.90 -3.09
C LEU A 780 32.99 10.20 -3.60
N VAL A 781 33.00 8.87 -3.50
CA VAL A 781 31.81 8.03 -3.62
C VAL A 781 31.25 7.97 -2.21
N ALA A 782 30.28 8.83 -1.96
CA ALA A 782 29.60 8.87 -0.67
C ALA A 782 28.73 7.61 -0.51
N ASN A 783 29.40 6.52 -0.13
CA ASN A 783 28.81 5.36 0.50
C ASN A 783 29.54 5.09 1.82
N ARG A 784 29.03 4.11 2.58
CA ARG A 784 29.41 3.79 3.96
C ARG A 784 30.91 3.53 4.22
N SER A 785 31.73 3.33 3.18
CA SER A 785 33.12 2.84 3.33
C SER A 785 34.21 3.84 2.96
N GLY A 786 33.88 5.14 2.83
CA GLY A 786 34.87 6.16 2.47
C GLY A 786 35.50 5.89 1.09
N MET A 787 34.69 5.43 0.13
CA MET A 787 35.17 5.06 -1.20
C MET A 787 35.44 6.30 -2.05
N VAL A 788 36.42 6.25 -2.94
CA VAL A 788 36.73 7.34 -3.87
C VAL A 788 36.90 6.79 -5.28
N ASP A 789 36.25 7.40 -6.26
CA ASP A 789 36.48 7.10 -7.67
C ASP A 789 37.66 7.96 -8.14
N VAL A 790 38.77 7.31 -8.46
CA VAL A 790 40.00 7.94 -8.94
C VAL A 790 40.16 7.71 -10.42
N THR A 791 40.22 8.81 -11.16
CA THR A 791 40.42 8.84 -12.61
C THR A 791 41.87 9.17 -12.91
N THR A 792 42.50 8.39 -13.76
CA THR A 792 43.86 8.60 -14.27
C THR A 792 43.86 8.54 -15.80
N ALA A 793 45.01 8.74 -16.45
CA ALA A 793 45.17 8.49 -17.89
C ALA A 793 44.80 7.05 -18.32
N SER A 794 44.80 6.09 -17.38
CA SER A 794 44.43 4.68 -17.62
C SER A 794 42.95 4.35 -17.39
N GLY A 795 42.14 5.34 -17.01
CA GLY A 795 40.72 5.19 -16.68
C GLY A 795 40.38 5.41 -15.20
N THR A 796 39.11 5.22 -14.86
CA THR A 796 38.56 5.40 -13.50
C THR A 796 38.54 4.08 -12.72
N LYS A 797 39.00 4.11 -11.47
CA LYS A 797 39.01 2.97 -10.54
C LYS A 797 38.55 3.42 -9.15
N ARG A 798 37.88 2.53 -8.41
CA ARG A 798 37.40 2.80 -7.04
C ARG A 798 38.44 2.41 -5.98
N TRP A 799 38.72 3.29 -5.04
CA TRP A 799 39.70 3.13 -3.95
C TRP A 799 39.00 3.12 -2.58
N PHE A 800 39.59 2.42 -1.61
CA PHE A 800 39.25 2.48 -0.19
C PHE A 800 40.36 3.20 0.58
N ILE A 801 40.00 4.06 1.54
CA ILE A 801 40.96 4.80 2.36
C ILE A 801 41.49 3.88 3.47
N ASN A 802 42.79 3.55 3.45
CA ASN A 802 43.49 2.84 4.55
C ASN A 802 44.64 3.71 5.09
N ASP A 803 45.17 3.38 6.28
CA ASP A 803 46.33 4.02 6.87
C ASP A 803 47.56 3.96 5.94
N LYS A 804 48.41 4.98 6.05
CA LYS A 804 49.57 5.26 5.18
C LYS A 804 50.60 4.11 5.06
N THR A 805 50.42 2.95 5.68
CA THR A 805 51.47 1.91 5.80
C THR A 805 51.52 0.91 4.64
N GLY A 806 50.69 1.08 3.61
CA GLY A 806 50.79 0.33 2.37
C GLY A 806 49.99 -0.96 2.39
N GLN A 807 48.74 -0.85 1.96
CA GLN A 807 48.01 -1.84 1.18
C GLN A 807 46.75 -1.13 0.70
N ASP A 808 46.84 -0.51 -0.48
CA ASP A 808 45.65 -0.13 -1.23
C ASP A 808 44.90 -1.43 -1.56
N ALA A 809 43.82 -1.73 -0.84
CA ALA A 809 42.91 -2.79 -1.26
C ALA A 809 42.13 -2.27 -2.48
N PHE A 810 42.75 -2.34 -3.66
CA PHE A 810 41.98 -2.50 -4.87
C PHE A 810 41.43 -3.91 -4.83
N LEU A 811 40.11 -4.05 -4.67
CA LEU A 811 39.24 -5.05 -5.33
C LEU A 811 38.08 -5.53 -4.47
N ALA A 812 36.88 -5.02 -4.79
CA ALA A 812 35.67 -5.78 -5.12
C ALA A 812 34.53 -4.79 -5.29
N ASP A 813 33.69 -4.96 -6.31
CA ASP A 813 32.37 -4.37 -6.31
C ASP A 813 31.53 -5.14 -5.27
N PRO A 814 31.11 -4.52 -4.16
CA PRO A 814 30.28 -5.20 -3.17
C PRO A 814 28.95 -5.69 -3.76
N ASN A 815 28.52 -5.18 -4.91
CA ASN A 815 27.28 -5.58 -5.58
C ASN A 815 27.43 -6.81 -6.49
N ASN A 816 28.63 -7.39 -6.63
CA ASN A 816 28.89 -8.45 -7.62
C ASN A 816 29.66 -9.65 -7.04
N GLY A 817 29.21 -10.14 -5.89
CA GLY A 817 29.52 -11.49 -5.39
C GLY A 817 31.00 -11.79 -5.12
N GLY A 818 31.83 -10.78 -4.89
CA GLY A 818 33.25 -10.98 -4.58
C GLY A 818 34.12 -11.42 -5.77
N ALA A 819 33.69 -11.21 -7.01
CA ALA A 819 34.54 -11.48 -8.17
C ALA A 819 35.74 -10.52 -8.22
N LEU A 820 36.95 -11.08 -8.19
CA LEU A 820 38.20 -10.35 -8.44
C LEU A 820 38.24 -9.84 -9.89
N VAL A 821 38.92 -8.72 -10.15
CA VAL A 821 39.21 -8.26 -11.51
C VAL A 821 40.00 -9.33 -12.23
N GLN A 822 39.68 -9.49 -13.51
CA GLN A 822 40.35 -10.37 -14.46
C GLN A 822 41.89 -10.21 -14.35
N GLY A 823 42.58 -11.29 -13.95
CA GLY A 823 44.04 -11.33 -13.77
C GLY A 823 44.53 -11.62 -12.36
N CYS A 824 43.66 -11.76 -11.36
CA CYS A 824 44.00 -12.14 -9.98
C CYS A 824 43.46 -13.53 -9.60
N THR A 825 44.20 -14.28 -8.79
CA THR A 825 43.86 -15.63 -8.29
C THR A 825 43.92 -15.64 -6.77
N ASP A 826 42.84 -16.06 -6.10
CA ASP A 826 42.78 -16.20 -4.63
C ASP A 826 43.61 -17.40 -4.16
N ASN A 827 44.43 -17.21 -3.11
CA ASN A 827 45.27 -18.24 -2.52
C ASN A 827 44.58 -19.01 -1.37
N GLY A 828 43.32 -18.71 -1.04
CA GLY A 828 42.51 -19.45 -0.06
C GLY A 828 42.85 -19.15 1.41
N ASN A 829 43.65 -18.11 1.67
CA ASN A 829 44.05 -17.64 3.00
C ASN A 829 43.72 -16.14 3.23
N GLY A 830 42.83 -15.58 2.39
CA GLY A 830 42.49 -14.15 2.42
C GLY A 830 43.48 -13.26 1.67
N THR A 831 44.42 -13.84 0.91
CA THR A 831 45.32 -13.10 0.00
C THR A 831 45.19 -13.56 -1.45
N ALA A 832 45.25 -12.63 -2.41
CA ALA A 832 45.22 -12.94 -3.83
C ALA A 832 46.56 -12.60 -4.53
N ASN A 833 46.91 -13.37 -5.56
CA ASN A 833 48.07 -13.17 -6.43
C ASN A 833 47.62 -12.62 -7.79
N CYS A 834 48.12 -11.46 -8.19
CA CYS A 834 47.68 -10.75 -9.39
C CYS A 834 48.75 -10.69 -10.48
N THR A 835 48.33 -10.73 -11.74
CA THR A 835 49.18 -10.50 -12.93
C THR A 835 48.89 -9.12 -13.55
N GLY A 836 49.92 -8.44 -14.07
CA GLY A 836 49.83 -7.07 -14.63
C GLY A 836 50.41 -5.99 -13.71
N TYR A 837 49.83 -4.78 -13.72
CA TYR A 837 50.31 -3.59 -12.97
C TYR A 837 50.37 -3.79 -11.44
N LEU A 838 49.84 -4.91 -10.92
CA LEU A 838 49.83 -5.30 -9.51
C LEU A 838 50.65 -6.57 -9.23
N ALA A 839 51.53 -6.98 -10.14
CA ALA A 839 52.41 -8.13 -9.92
C ALA A 839 53.23 -7.93 -8.63
N ASN A 840 53.17 -8.92 -7.73
CA ASN A 840 53.85 -8.98 -6.42
C ASN A 840 53.22 -8.19 -5.25
N ALA A 841 52.00 -7.65 -5.38
CA ALA A 841 51.27 -7.10 -4.23
C ALA A 841 50.52 -8.20 -3.47
N THR A 842 50.70 -8.29 -2.14
CA THR A 842 49.85 -9.12 -1.27
C THR A 842 48.64 -8.28 -0.85
N VAL A 843 47.43 -8.66 -1.25
CA VAL A 843 46.18 -7.91 -0.96
C VAL A 843 45.34 -8.71 0.02
N THR A 844 44.93 -8.10 1.14
CA THR A 844 44.08 -8.74 2.17
C THR A 844 42.64 -8.20 2.09
N PHE A 845 41.62 -9.07 2.09
CA PHE A 845 40.20 -8.66 2.01
C PHE A 845 39.59 -8.41 3.38
N ASN A 846 38.84 -7.30 3.57
CA ASN A 846 37.95 -7.15 4.71
C ASN A 846 36.67 -6.38 4.29
N ALA A 847 35.50 -7.02 4.44
CA ALA A 847 34.21 -6.54 3.94
C ALA A 847 33.61 -5.34 4.71
N ASN A 848 34.31 -4.86 5.74
CA ASN A 848 33.94 -3.68 6.53
C ASN A 848 35.14 -2.74 6.63
N ALA A 849 35.52 -2.11 5.52
CA ALA A 849 36.66 -1.18 5.49
C ALA A 849 36.44 -0.08 6.54
N THR A 850 37.13 -0.25 7.66
CA THR A 850 37.13 0.63 8.81
C THR A 850 38.39 1.46 8.70
N VAL A 851 38.22 2.77 8.66
CA VAL A 851 39.33 3.70 8.53
C VAL A 851 40.07 3.72 9.87
N THR A 852 41.23 3.06 9.97
CA THR A 852 42.03 3.01 11.20
C THR A 852 42.44 4.42 11.64
N ALA A 853 42.26 4.73 12.93
CA ALA A 853 42.59 6.05 13.47
C ALA A 853 44.09 6.37 13.42
N ALA A 854 44.94 5.33 13.33
CA ALA A 854 46.38 5.46 13.16
C ALA A 854 46.73 5.72 11.68
N GLY A 855 46.28 6.84 11.11
CA GLY A 855 46.67 7.20 9.74
C GLY A 855 45.78 8.17 9.00
N VAL A 856 44.58 8.47 9.50
CA VAL A 856 43.67 9.38 8.81
C VAL A 856 43.68 10.77 9.40
N ASN A 857 43.89 11.74 8.52
CA ASN A 857 43.78 13.15 8.85
C ASN A 857 42.36 13.43 9.39
N GLY A 858 42.29 13.90 10.63
CA GLY A 858 41.02 14.17 11.30
C GLY A 858 40.09 15.15 10.54
N ILE A 859 40.65 16.00 9.68
CA ILE A 859 39.87 16.87 8.79
C ILE A 859 39.11 16.02 7.75
N ILE A 860 39.77 15.04 7.13
CA ILE A 860 39.14 14.17 6.13
C ILE A 860 38.06 13.31 6.78
N ALA A 861 38.31 12.73 7.96
CA ALA A 861 37.30 11.93 8.66
C ALA A 861 36.03 12.74 8.98
N LYS A 862 36.18 13.99 9.45
CA LYS A 862 35.05 14.90 9.70
C LYS A 862 34.34 15.31 8.43
N ALA A 863 35.09 15.60 7.36
CA ALA A 863 34.53 15.96 6.07
C ALA A 863 33.73 14.81 5.44
N LEU A 864 34.23 13.58 5.55
CA LEU A 864 33.53 12.37 5.14
C LEU A 864 32.21 12.22 5.90
N TRP A 865 32.26 12.32 7.23
CA TRP A 865 31.07 12.25 8.09
C TRP A 865 30.01 13.29 7.67
N ASN A 866 30.40 14.57 7.60
CA ASN A 866 29.50 15.65 7.20
C ASN A 866 28.90 15.44 5.81
N THR A 867 29.71 15.00 4.84
CA THR A 867 29.27 14.80 3.45
C THR A 867 28.23 13.67 3.36
N VAL A 868 28.45 12.56 4.06
CA VAL A 868 27.51 11.43 4.06
C VAL A 868 26.24 11.79 4.84
N LEU A 869 26.35 12.48 5.98
CA LEU A 869 25.19 12.91 6.79
C LEU A 869 24.16 13.68 5.95
N VAL A 870 24.60 14.72 5.24
CA VAL A 870 23.69 15.57 4.47
C VAL A 870 23.23 14.93 3.16
N GLN A 871 23.99 13.96 2.63
CA GLN A 871 23.56 13.16 1.49
C GLN A 871 22.47 12.17 1.89
N ASP A 872 22.67 11.43 2.98
CA ASP A 872 21.80 10.33 3.41
C ASP A 872 20.54 10.82 4.14
N ASP A 873 20.44 12.13 4.39
CA ASP A 873 19.16 12.80 4.63
C ASP A 873 18.21 12.71 3.43
N ALA A 874 18.73 12.56 2.20
CA ALA A 874 17.98 12.35 0.95
C ALA A 874 16.96 13.45 0.58
N SER A 875 16.71 14.45 1.43
CA SER A 875 15.85 15.60 1.10
C SER A 875 16.55 16.59 0.17
N ARG A 876 17.87 16.43 0.00
CA ARG A 876 18.75 17.31 -0.79
C ARG A 876 18.66 18.76 -0.27
N GLY A 877 18.73 18.90 1.05
CA GLY A 877 18.75 20.16 1.79
C GLY A 877 17.38 20.71 2.21
N VAL A 878 16.26 20.14 1.75
CA VAL A 878 14.91 20.66 2.02
C VAL A 878 14.52 20.56 3.51
N HIS A 879 14.94 19.49 4.20
CA HIS A 879 14.61 19.31 5.62
C HIS A 879 15.18 20.42 6.50
N ASN A 880 16.40 20.88 6.22
CA ASN A 880 17.03 21.96 6.97
C ASN A 880 18.05 22.73 6.09
N PRO A 881 17.59 23.67 5.24
CA PRO A 881 18.47 24.33 4.28
C PRO A 881 19.62 25.09 4.95
N ALA A 882 19.33 25.85 6.02
CA ALA A 882 20.31 26.66 6.72
C ALA A 882 21.46 25.80 7.29
N PHE A 883 21.11 24.75 8.06
CA PHE A 883 22.09 23.81 8.60
C PHE A 883 22.85 23.08 7.51
N THR A 884 22.14 22.57 6.50
CA THR A 884 22.76 21.76 5.43
C THR A 884 23.78 22.55 4.63
N PHE A 885 23.42 23.76 4.18
CA PHE A 885 24.34 24.59 3.41
C PHE A 885 25.51 25.07 4.26
N GLU A 886 25.29 25.36 5.54
CA GLU A 886 26.37 25.70 6.45
C GLU A 886 27.34 24.52 6.68
N VAL A 887 26.82 23.30 6.87
CA VAL A 887 27.66 22.08 6.94
C VAL A 887 28.48 21.91 5.69
N LEU A 888 27.87 22.09 4.51
CA LEU A 888 28.56 22.01 3.22
C LEU A 888 29.66 23.09 3.12
N ASP A 889 29.34 24.35 3.42
CA ASP A 889 30.27 25.48 3.32
C ASP A 889 31.43 25.35 4.31
N ASN A 890 31.16 24.96 5.56
CA ASN A 890 32.21 24.74 6.55
C ASN A 890 33.07 23.53 6.20
N THR A 891 32.48 22.47 5.67
CA THR A 891 33.24 21.32 5.17
C THR A 891 34.17 21.75 4.03
N TYR A 892 33.63 22.48 3.05
CA TYR A 892 34.42 23.01 1.93
C TYR A 892 35.50 23.98 2.40
N ALA A 893 35.27 24.82 3.41
CA ALA A 893 36.31 25.71 3.93
C ALA A 893 37.52 24.95 4.52
N HIS A 894 37.29 23.77 5.09
CA HIS A 894 38.35 22.95 5.69
C HIS A 894 39.10 22.08 4.66
N VAL A 895 38.40 21.46 3.70
CA VAL A 895 39.04 20.63 2.66
C VAL A 895 39.39 21.40 1.39
N GLY A 896 38.72 22.52 1.12
CA GLY A 896 38.91 23.35 -0.07
C GLY A 896 40.22 24.12 -0.06
N THR A 897 40.88 24.28 1.09
CA THR A 897 42.26 24.78 1.16
C THR A 897 43.28 23.81 0.57
N TRP A 898 42.84 22.57 0.28
CA TRP A 898 43.65 21.52 -0.30
C TRP A 898 43.45 21.46 -1.81
N THR A 899 42.53 22.21 -2.44
CA THR A 899 42.36 22.20 -3.90
C THR A 899 43.57 22.81 -4.63
N PRO A 900 43.81 22.49 -5.92
CA PRO A 900 44.88 23.11 -6.70
C PRO A 900 44.91 24.63 -6.66
#